data_AF-A0A7C4S276-F1
#
_entry.id   AF-A0A7C4S276-F1
#
_cell.length_a   1.000
_cell.length_b   1.000
_cell.length_c   1.000
_cell.angle_alpha   90.00
_cell.angle_beta   90.00
_cell.angle_gamma   90.00
#
_symmetry.space_group_name_H-M   'P 1'
#
loop_
_entity.id
_entity.type
_entity.pdbx_description
1 polymer ?
#
loop_
_entity_poly.entity_id
_entity_poly.type
_entity_poly.pdbx_seq_one_letter_code
_entity_poly.pdbx_strand_id
1 'polypeptide(L)'
;MARDCIRIIGARQNNLKGFSLALPLNELIVVTGVSGSGKSSLAFDTVYAEGQRRYVETFSPYARQFLERMDKPQAERIEGIPPAIAIDQTNPVRTSRSTVGTMTEIQDYLKLLFARAAQLHCRQCGQPVRRETPDSIYEQLPAALGTGVEALITFEARVPRQFTAAEVRALLEKQGYRRILHEDPQRLEVVQDRVRLEPARRARIVEDLEAALKHGGGKVALRPLAADGTPGPPRRFSAGLHCADCDIDYREATVNLFSFNSPLGACETCRGFGRTIGIDEQLVVPDERLSLGAGAIRPWQTESYRECQDDLRRFARRRGVPLDVPWRDLSAEHRRWVMEGEGPWEDGVWYGVRRFFDWLETKSYRMHIRVLLSKYRAYRLCPACRGARLKPEALLYRLGGKTVHEVAQLPIGACLAFFRDLALPAPLDEAAALLLGEIRARLAYLCDVGLDYLTLDRQSRTLSGGEVQRINLTTALGTSLVNTLFVLDEPSIGLHPRDIGRLIGVLRRLRDAGNTLLVVEHDPDLIRAADRVLDLGPGPGERGGEVLAFGPLRRLLASRRSLTAQYLRGEKSAAAAATPAAPPAAGAGELRILGAAEHNLQHIDVRIPLRRLVCVTGVSGSGKSTLIEDICWRGLRKLKGKPADAPGRHREILGHEQVDEVVLVDQAPIGKTARSNPASYTGAFDAIRELFARQPLARERGYTAGTFSFNAGRGRCPACGGNGFERVEMQFLSDVYLRCAECNGRRYRPEVLEVTVQGRSIADVLELTVAEAARCFAAEPGILAGLQPLAEVGLGYVRLGQPVPTLSGGEAQRLKLAGHLAAAGAAGPRRLRTLFLFDEPTTGLHFDDIATLLEALRRLLRAGHSVVVIEHNLDVIRAADWIIDLGPEGGAGGGRIVCEGPPELVAQCPASHTGAALRGTPAAGGRPAP
;
A
#
# COMPACT_ATOMS: atom_id res chain seq x y z
N MET A 1 -16.90 -27.85 33.90
CA MET A 1 -17.49 -27.90 32.55
C MET A 1 -16.34 -28.06 31.56
N ALA A 2 -16.36 -29.08 30.70
CA ALA A 2 -15.29 -29.28 29.72
C ALA A 2 -15.26 -28.07 28.79
N ARG A 3 -14.13 -27.35 28.70
CA ARG A 3 -13.99 -26.22 27.78
C ARG A 3 -14.09 -26.74 26.35
N ASP A 4 -14.92 -26.12 25.53
CA ASP A 4 -14.96 -26.37 24.09
C ASP A 4 -13.58 -26.06 23.48
N CYS A 5 -13.13 -26.92 22.58
CA CYS A 5 -11.80 -26.85 21.99
C CYS A 5 -11.79 -27.40 20.56
N ILE A 6 -10.89 -26.86 19.75
CA ILE A 6 -10.52 -27.42 18.44
C ILE A 6 -9.59 -28.60 18.71
N ARG A 7 -10.01 -29.81 18.31
CA ARG A 7 -9.20 -31.02 18.47
C ARG A 7 -8.58 -31.38 17.13
N ILE A 8 -7.25 -31.38 17.10
CA ILE A 8 -6.44 -31.76 15.96
C ILE A 8 -5.83 -33.11 16.29
N ILE A 9 -6.04 -34.12 15.45
CA ILE A 9 -5.54 -35.49 15.64
C ILE A 9 -4.64 -35.85 14.47
N GLY A 10 -3.41 -36.23 14.78
CA GLY A 10 -2.45 -36.75 13.80
C GLY A 10 -2.07 -35.75 12.69
N ALA A 11 -1.75 -34.50 13.03
CA ALA A 11 -1.37 -33.47 12.04
C ALA A 11 -0.02 -33.76 11.38
N ARG A 12 -0.02 -33.92 10.06
CA ARG A 12 1.13 -34.34 9.22
C ARG A 12 1.42 -33.40 8.04
N GLN A 13 0.72 -32.27 7.96
CA GLN A 13 0.90 -31.30 6.88
C GLN A 13 2.36 -30.85 6.77
N ASN A 14 2.94 -30.91 5.56
CA ASN A 14 4.34 -30.56 5.28
C ASN A 14 5.36 -31.32 6.16
N ASN A 15 5.93 -30.66 7.17
CA ASN A 15 6.96 -31.23 8.06
C ASN A 15 6.43 -31.62 9.46
N LEU A 16 5.12 -31.47 9.73
CA LEU A 16 4.53 -31.82 11.02
C LEU A 16 4.63 -33.34 11.30
N LYS A 17 4.96 -33.71 12.55
CA LYS A 17 5.32 -35.09 12.94
C LYS A 17 4.15 -35.94 13.46
N GLY A 18 2.92 -35.68 13.02
CA GLY A 18 1.75 -36.50 13.37
C GLY A 18 1.24 -36.29 14.80
N PHE A 19 1.42 -35.10 15.38
CA PHE A 19 0.98 -34.83 16.75
C PHE A 19 -0.52 -34.53 16.83
N SER A 20 -1.07 -34.64 18.05
CA SER A 20 -2.44 -34.27 18.38
C SER A 20 -2.47 -33.13 19.40
N LEU A 21 -3.35 -32.16 19.21
CA LEU A 21 -3.48 -30.95 20.03
C LEU A 21 -4.95 -30.62 20.30
N ALA A 22 -5.21 -30.02 21.46
CA ALA A 22 -6.50 -29.44 21.80
C ALA A 22 -6.32 -27.93 22.04
N LEU A 23 -6.81 -27.11 21.11
CA LEU A 23 -6.75 -25.65 21.18
C LEU A 23 -8.05 -25.15 21.83
N PRO A 24 -8.02 -24.55 23.03
CA PRO A 24 -9.23 -24.04 23.68
C PRO A 24 -9.85 -22.88 22.88
N LEU A 25 -11.17 -22.81 22.87
CA LEU A 25 -11.88 -21.68 22.29
C LEU A 25 -11.82 -20.46 23.21
N ASN A 26 -12.00 -19.27 22.63
CA ASN A 26 -12.05 -17.96 23.30
C ASN A 26 -10.75 -17.57 24.04
N GLU A 27 -9.62 -18.13 23.61
CA GLU A 27 -8.30 -17.79 24.13
C GLU A 27 -7.44 -17.17 23.02
N LEU A 28 -6.49 -16.31 23.41
CA LEU A 28 -5.40 -15.83 22.57
C LEU A 28 -4.25 -16.85 22.64
N ILE A 29 -4.10 -17.62 21.56
CA ILE A 29 -3.09 -18.67 21.43
C ILE A 29 -1.99 -18.19 20.48
N VAL A 30 -0.76 -18.11 20.98
CA VAL A 30 0.41 -17.75 20.17
C VAL A 30 1.17 -19.01 19.75
N VAL A 31 1.46 -19.15 18.46
CA VAL A 31 2.32 -20.17 17.88
C VAL A 31 3.68 -19.56 17.59
N THR A 32 4.75 -20.12 18.15
CA THR A 32 6.11 -19.61 18.02
C THR A 32 7.12 -20.73 17.74
N GLY A 33 8.37 -20.35 17.48
CA GLY A 33 9.46 -21.26 17.10
C GLY A 33 10.25 -20.79 15.88
N VAL A 34 11.35 -21.47 15.55
CA VAL A 34 12.27 -21.05 14.47
C VAL A 34 11.61 -20.99 13.07
N SER A 35 12.18 -20.21 12.14
CA SER A 35 11.74 -20.18 10.74
C SER A 35 11.72 -21.61 10.16
N GLY A 36 10.63 -22.00 9.50
CA GLY A 36 10.49 -23.37 8.97
C GLY A 36 10.21 -24.47 10.02
N SER A 37 9.91 -24.15 11.28
CA SER A 37 9.57 -25.16 12.30
C SER A 37 8.20 -25.84 12.12
N GLY A 38 7.37 -25.34 11.20
CA GLY A 38 6.01 -25.85 10.94
C GLY A 38 4.87 -24.95 11.47
N LYS A 39 5.15 -23.72 11.91
CA LYS A 39 4.14 -22.76 12.43
C LYS A 39 3.02 -22.49 11.42
N SER A 40 3.38 -22.01 10.23
CA SER A 40 2.41 -21.71 9.17
C SER A 40 1.73 -22.98 8.64
N SER A 41 2.45 -24.10 8.64
CA SER A 41 1.86 -25.40 8.27
C SER A 41 0.77 -25.86 9.23
N LEU A 42 0.91 -25.56 10.52
CA LEU A 42 -0.16 -25.79 11.49
C LEU A 42 -1.26 -24.71 11.39
N ALA A 43 -0.90 -23.43 11.50
CA ALA A 43 -1.86 -22.35 11.63
C ALA A 43 -2.67 -22.13 10.34
N PHE A 44 -1.98 -22.01 9.19
CA PHE A 44 -2.59 -21.68 7.91
C PHE A 44 -2.95 -22.92 7.09
N ASP A 45 -1.99 -23.80 6.84
CA ASP A 45 -2.19 -24.95 5.94
C ASP A 45 -3.04 -26.07 6.56
N THR A 46 -3.20 -26.08 7.90
CA THR A 46 -4.00 -27.07 8.61
C THR A 46 -5.25 -26.47 9.23
N VAL A 47 -5.09 -25.57 10.21
CA VAL A 47 -6.22 -25.07 11.00
C VAL A 47 -7.09 -24.11 10.16
N TYR A 48 -6.52 -23.01 9.65
CA TYR A 48 -7.28 -22.08 8.80
C TYR A 48 -7.87 -22.78 7.57
N ALA A 49 -7.06 -23.56 6.85
CA ALA A 49 -7.50 -24.28 5.66
C ALA A 49 -8.72 -25.18 5.95
N GLU A 50 -8.72 -25.92 7.07
CA GLU A 50 -9.86 -26.75 7.44
C GLU A 50 -11.10 -25.93 7.84
N GLY A 51 -10.91 -24.83 8.59
CA GLY A 51 -12.01 -23.94 8.98
C GLY A 51 -12.66 -23.25 7.77
N GLN A 52 -11.84 -22.78 6.83
CA GLN A 52 -12.30 -22.21 5.57
C GLN A 52 -13.01 -23.25 4.71
N ARG A 53 -12.40 -24.44 4.53
CA ARG A 53 -12.97 -25.54 3.74
C ARG A 53 -14.35 -25.94 4.24
N ARG A 54 -14.50 -26.17 5.55
CA ARG A 54 -15.80 -26.53 6.15
C ARG A 54 -16.85 -25.45 5.99
N TYR A 55 -16.47 -24.18 6.14
CA TYR A 55 -17.39 -23.08 5.91
C TYR A 55 -17.83 -23.03 4.46
N VAL A 56 -16.89 -23.14 3.53
CA VAL A 56 -17.14 -23.16 2.08
C VAL A 56 -17.96 -24.37 1.63
N GLU A 57 -17.84 -25.53 2.27
CA GLU A 57 -18.66 -26.72 1.98
C GLU A 57 -20.16 -26.48 2.22
N THR A 58 -20.53 -25.48 3.03
CA THR A 58 -21.92 -25.07 3.23
C THR A 58 -22.49 -24.27 2.06
N PHE A 59 -21.67 -23.87 1.08
CA PHE A 59 -22.08 -23.04 -0.05
C PHE A 59 -22.85 -23.87 -1.10
N SER A 60 -23.31 -23.19 -2.16
CA SER A 60 -24.10 -23.80 -3.23
C SER A 60 -23.35 -24.97 -3.92
N PRO A 61 -24.08 -25.94 -4.52
CA PRO A 61 -23.47 -27.09 -5.21
C PRO A 61 -22.46 -26.70 -6.31
N TYR A 62 -22.68 -25.56 -6.98
CA TYR A 62 -21.74 -25.02 -7.99
C TYR A 62 -20.38 -24.66 -7.39
N ALA A 63 -20.36 -23.97 -6.25
CA ALA A 63 -19.11 -23.63 -5.58
C ALA A 63 -18.37 -24.90 -5.11
N ARG A 64 -19.10 -25.89 -4.60
CA ARG A 64 -18.52 -27.17 -4.15
C ARG A 64 -17.76 -27.92 -5.25
N GLN A 65 -18.26 -27.95 -6.49
CA GLN A 65 -17.61 -28.68 -7.60
C GLN A 65 -16.15 -28.26 -7.84
N PHE A 66 -15.81 -26.98 -7.64
CA PHE A 66 -14.44 -26.49 -7.80
C PHE A 66 -13.59 -26.71 -6.55
N LEU A 67 -14.22 -26.71 -5.38
CA LEU A 67 -13.57 -26.68 -4.07
C LEU A 67 -13.33 -28.09 -3.51
N GLU A 68 -14.07 -29.11 -3.99
CA GLU A 68 -13.76 -30.53 -3.75
C GLU A 68 -12.39 -30.95 -4.32
N ARG A 69 -11.85 -30.20 -5.30
CA ARG A 69 -10.51 -30.43 -5.86
C ARG A 69 -9.39 -29.82 -5.02
N MET A 70 -9.71 -29.06 -3.96
CA MET A 70 -8.69 -28.58 -3.03
C MET A 70 -8.17 -29.73 -2.19
N ASP A 71 -6.85 -29.81 -2.04
CA ASP A 71 -6.22 -30.80 -1.19
C ASP A 71 -6.71 -30.61 0.26
N LYS A 72 -7.23 -31.67 0.87
CA LYS A 72 -7.56 -31.68 2.30
C LYS A 72 -6.26 -31.57 3.10
N PRO A 73 -6.25 -30.80 4.21
CA PRO A 73 -5.10 -30.80 5.10
C PRO A 73 -4.75 -32.21 5.57
N GLN A 74 -3.46 -32.52 5.63
CA GLN A 74 -3.00 -33.84 6.06
C GLN A 74 -3.12 -33.95 7.58
N ALA A 75 -4.28 -34.39 8.05
CA ALA A 75 -4.55 -34.75 9.44
C ALA A 75 -5.49 -35.96 9.49
N GLU A 76 -5.41 -36.76 10.55
CA GLU A 76 -6.30 -37.91 10.74
C GLU A 76 -7.74 -37.45 11.02
N ARG A 77 -7.89 -36.44 11.90
CA ARG A 77 -9.19 -35.83 12.19
C ARG A 77 -9.02 -34.43 12.77
N ILE A 78 -9.92 -33.53 12.42
CA ILE A 78 -10.06 -32.21 13.05
C ILE A 78 -11.51 -32.05 13.52
N GLU A 79 -11.74 -31.60 14.75
CA GLU A 79 -13.09 -31.46 15.32
C GLU A 79 -13.27 -30.12 16.02
N GLY A 80 -14.51 -29.64 16.09
CA GLY A 80 -14.84 -28.41 16.83
C GLY A 80 -14.25 -27.13 16.24
N ILE A 81 -13.91 -27.13 14.95
CA ILE A 81 -13.31 -25.96 14.28
C ILE A 81 -14.39 -24.96 13.85
N PRO A 82 -14.34 -23.69 14.32
CA PRO A 82 -15.24 -22.64 13.86
C PRO A 82 -14.92 -22.17 12.43
N PRO A 83 -15.79 -21.36 11.79
CA PRO A 83 -15.43 -20.62 10.58
C PRO A 83 -14.16 -19.80 10.83
N ALA A 84 -13.21 -19.88 9.89
CA ALA A 84 -11.90 -19.28 10.05
C ALA A 84 -11.68 -18.09 9.10
N ILE A 85 -11.04 -17.04 9.62
CA ILE A 85 -10.63 -15.85 8.86
C ILE A 85 -9.12 -15.68 9.05
N ALA A 86 -8.38 -15.66 7.94
CA ALA A 86 -6.95 -15.35 7.94
C ALA A 86 -6.75 -13.83 7.82
N ILE A 87 -5.82 -13.29 8.60
CA ILE A 87 -5.31 -11.92 8.50
C ILE A 87 -3.81 -12.01 8.22
N ASP A 88 -3.47 -12.02 6.92
CA ASP A 88 -2.09 -12.06 6.42
C ASP A 88 -1.62 -10.69 5.88
N GLN A 89 -0.35 -10.64 5.48
CA GLN A 89 0.29 -9.43 4.94
C GLN A 89 0.03 -9.21 3.44
N THR A 90 -0.55 -10.19 2.76
CA THR A 90 -0.74 -10.09 1.33
C THR A 90 -1.88 -9.13 1.05
N ASN A 91 -1.60 -8.10 0.26
CA ASN A 91 -2.67 -7.23 -0.25
C ASN A 91 -3.26 -7.83 -1.52
N PRO A 92 -4.46 -8.45 -1.47
CA PRO A 92 -5.11 -8.96 -2.67
C PRO A 92 -5.53 -7.82 -3.61
N VAL A 93 -5.80 -6.63 -3.07
CA VAL A 93 -6.34 -5.48 -3.83
C VAL A 93 -5.25 -4.45 -4.14
N ARG A 94 -4.54 -4.66 -5.25
CA ARG A 94 -3.51 -3.74 -5.77
C ARG A 94 -4.02 -2.72 -6.79
N THR A 95 -5.33 -2.56 -6.93
CA THR A 95 -5.91 -1.64 -7.91
C THR A 95 -5.68 -0.19 -7.49
N SER A 96 -5.54 0.70 -8.46
CA SER A 96 -5.33 2.12 -8.17
C SER A 96 -6.59 2.89 -7.76
N ARG A 97 -7.75 2.22 -7.77
CA ARG A 97 -9.03 2.76 -7.27
C ARG A 97 -9.25 2.45 -5.79
N SER A 98 -8.57 1.45 -5.23
CA SER A 98 -8.68 1.14 -3.81
C SER A 98 -7.84 2.09 -2.96
N THR A 99 -8.40 2.47 -1.82
CA THR A 99 -7.85 3.40 -0.83
C THR A 99 -8.05 2.85 0.58
N VAL A 100 -7.38 3.43 1.58
CA VAL A 100 -7.62 3.10 2.99
C VAL A 100 -9.10 3.26 3.35
N GLY A 101 -9.75 4.33 2.89
CA GLY A 101 -11.17 4.55 3.14
C GLY A 101 -12.09 3.48 2.55
N THR A 102 -11.75 2.92 1.38
CA THR A 102 -12.53 1.82 0.80
C THR A 102 -12.22 0.47 1.43
N MET A 103 -10.98 0.22 1.87
CA MET A 103 -10.60 -1.03 2.56
C MET A 103 -11.24 -1.16 3.95
N THR A 104 -11.49 -0.02 4.59
CA THR A 104 -12.07 0.08 5.95
C THR A 104 -13.58 0.30 5.94
N GLU A 105 -14.18 0.39 4.74
CA GLU A 105 -15.58 0.76 4.48
C GLU A 105 -15.97 2.16 5.00
N ILE A 106 -15.05 2.92 5.61
CA ILE A 106 -15.29 4.29 6.10
C ILE A 106 -15.78 5.17 4.94
N GLN A 107 -15.25 4.98 3.73
CA GLN A 107 -15.71 5.69 2.54
C GLN A 107 -17.20 5.46 2.27
N ASP A 108 -17.75 4.29 2.56
CA ASP A 108 -19.17 3.98 2.35
C ASP A 108 -20.06 4.74 3.33
N TYR A 109 -19.68 4.74 4.61
CA TYR A 109 -20.35 5.56 5.63
C TYR A 109 -20.22 7.06 5.34
N LEU A 110 -19.06 7.53 4.88
CA LEU A 110 -18.87 8.93 4.48
C LEU A 110 -19.79 9.33 3.33
N LYS A 111 -19.92 8.50 2.28
CA LYS A 111 -20.83 8.80 1.17
C LYS A 111 -22.29 8.88 1.63
N LEU A 112 -22.71 8.01 2.54
CA LEU A 112 -24.05 8.03 3.12
C LEU A 112 -24.28 9.30 3.95
N LEU A 113 -23.32 9.64 4.83
CA LEU A 113 -23.43 10.83 5.68
C LEU A 113 -23.43 12.12 4.84
N PHE A 114 -22.56 12.23 3.83
CA PHE A 114 -22.53 13.39 2.94
C PHE A 114 -23.81 13.54 2.12
N ALA A 115 -24.38 12.44 1.61
CA ALA A 115 -25.65 12.48 0.90
C ALA A 115 -26.81 12.97 1.78
N ARG A 116 -26.73 12.75 3.09
CA ARG A 116 -27.79 13.07 4.05
C ARG A 116 -27.63 14.45 4.69
N ALA A 117 -26.42 14.83 5.09
CA ALA A 117 -26.19 15.96 5.99
C ALA A 117 -25.29 17.07 5.41
N ALA A 118 -24.66 16.87 4.24
CA ALA A 118 -23.80 17.90 3.68
C ALA A 118 -24.62 19.06 3.09
N GLN A 119 -24.13 20.28 3.30
CA GLN A 119 -24.72 21.50 2.79
C GLN A 119 -24.13 21.86 1.43
N LEU A 120 -24.99 22.09 0.45
CA LEU A 120 -24.61 22.54 -0.88
C LEU A 120 -24.17 24.01 -0.86
N HIS A 121 -23.10 24.34 -1.57
CA HIS A 121 -22.64 25.71 -1.75
C HIS A 121 -22.63 26.08 -3.23
N CYS A 122 -23.02 27.32 -3.55
CA CYS A 122 -23.05 27.79 -4.93
C CYS A 122 -21.64 27.86 -5.52
N ARG A 123 -21.44 27.30 -6.72
CA ARG A 123 -20.14 27.28 -7.40
C ARG A 123 -19.59 28.66 -7.79
N GLN A 124 -20.44 29.69 -7.78
CA GLN A 124 -20.07 31.05 -8.16
C GLN A 124 -19.95 31.99 -6.96
N CYS A 125 -21.01 32.15 -6.16
CA CYS A 125 -20.98 33.07 -5.01
C CYS A 125 -20.50 32.43 -3.69
N GLY A 126 -20.37 31.10 -3.63
CA GLY A 126 -19.95 30.38 -2.42
C GLY A 126 -20.98 30.34 -1.30
N GLN A 127 -22.16 30.94 -1.46
CA GLN A 127 -23.22 30.95 -0.45
C GLN A 127 -23.91 29.57 -0.33
N PRO A 128 -24.41 29.20 0.86
CA PRO A 128 -25.21 28.00 1.05
C PRO A 128 -26.46 28.00 0.16
N VAL A 129 -26.70 26.90 -0.54
CA VAL A 129 -27.91 26.66 -1.33
C VAL A 129 -28.80 25.73 -0.52
N ARG A 130 -29.94 26.25 -0.06
CA ARG A 130 -30.94 25.51 0.70
C ARG A 130 -32.30 25.59 0.02
N ARG A 131 -33.16 24.63 0.34
CA ARG A 131 -34.57 24.68 -0.03
C ARG A 131 -35.29 25.59 0.95
N GLU A 132 -35.89 26.64 0.44
CA GLU A 132 -36.66 27.56 1.24
C GLU A 132 -38.13 27.14 1.27
N THR A 133 -38.75 27.17 2.46
CA THR A 133 -40.19 27.09 2.63
C THR A 133 -40.73 28.51 2.89
N PRO A 134 -42.03 28.77 2.66
CA PRO A 134 -42.64 30.05 3.03
C PRO A 134 -42.33 30.46 4.47
N ASP A 135 -42.36 29.51 5.42
CA ASP A 135 -41.98 29.75 6.81
C ASP A 135 -40.49 30.09 6.98
N SER A 136 -39.57 29.36 6.34
CA SER A 136 -38.13 29.63 6.46
C SER A 136 -37.74 30.98 5.85
N ILE A 137 -38.40 31.38 4.76
CA ILE A 137 -38.21 32.72 4.16
C ILE A 137 -38.68 33.77 5.14
N TYR A 138 -39.90 33.61 5.70
CA TYR A 138 -40.47 34.54 6.67
C TYR A 138 -39.54 34.76 7.88
N GLU A 139 -38.98 33.69 8.44
CA GLU A 139 -38.05 33.75 9.58
C GLU A 139 -36.76 34.51 9.26
N GLN A 140 -36.33 34.55 8.00
CA GLN A 140 -35.13 35.28 7.56
C GLN A 140 -35.38 36.77 7.30
N LEU A 141 -36.63 37.17 7.06
CA LEU A 141 -36.97 38.55 6.65
C LEU A 141 -36.48 39.62 7.65
N PRO A 142 -36.65 39.46 8.98
CA PRO A 142 -36.17 40.45 9.94
C PRO A 142 -34.66 40.70 9.83
N ALA A 143 -33.87 39.65 9.63
CA ALA A 143 -32.42 39.76 9.48
C ALA A 143 -32.02 40.27 8.09
N ALA A 144 -32.77 39.92 7.04
CA ALA A 144 -32.44 40.27 5.66
C ALA A 144 -32.80 41.71 5.27
N LEU A 145 -33.90 42.24 5.82
CA LEU A 145 -34.51 43.51 5.42
C LEU A 145 -34.80 44.47 6.60
N GLY A 146 -34.84 43.97 7.84
CA GLY A 146 -35.24 44.75 9.03
C GLY A 146 -36.73 44.59 9.37
N THR A 147 -37.09 44.81 10.64
CA THR A 147 -38.48 44.74 11.12
C THR A 147 -39.23 46.05 10.85
N GLY A 148 -40.51 45.95 10.46
CA GLY A 148 -41.39 47.11 10.23
C GLY A 148 -41.18 47.82 8.88
N VAL A 149 -40.29 47.29 8.03
CA VAL A 149 -40.03 47.76 6.66
C VAL A 149 -41.18 47.35 5.74
N GLU A 150 -41.58 48.24 4.83
CA GLU A 150 -42.49 47.86 3.74
C GLU A 150 -41.70 47.18 2.62
N ALA A 151 -42.20 46.06 2.11
CA ALA A 151 -41.58 45.32 1.03
C ALA A 151 -42.59 44.86 -0.01
N LEU A 152 -42.15 44.77 -1.25
CA LEU A 152 -42.87 44.10 -2.32
C LEU A 152 -42.45 42.63 -2.37
N ILE A 153 -43.42 41.72 -2.38
CA ILE A 153 -43.20 40.32 -2.73
C ILE A 153 -43.43 40.20 -4.24
N THR A 154 -42.42 39.76 -4.98
CA THR A 154 -42.47 39.63 -6.43
C THR A 154 -42.09 38.23 -6.90
N PHE A 155 -42.62 37.82 -8.06
CA PHE A 155 -42.23 36.59 -8.73
C PHE A 155 -41.96 36.85 -10.23
N GLU A 156 -41.10 36.03 -10.82
CA GLU A 156 -40.78 36.11 -12.25
C GLU A 156 -41.63 35.11 -13.05
N ALA A 157 -42.48 35.62 -13.95
CA ALA A 157 -43.19 34.82 -14.93
C ALA A 157 -42.36 34.75 -16.24
N ARG A 158 -41.91 33.55 -16.62
CA ARG A 158 -41.18 33.32 -17.87
C ARG A 158 -42.13 33.36 -19.07
N VAL A 159 -41.76 34.07 -20.12
CA VAL A 159 -42.49 34.11 -21.40
C VAL A 159 -42.06 32.90 -22.24
N PRO A 160 -42.94 31.91 -22.50
CA PRO A 160 -42.59 30.78 -23.37
C PRO A 160 -42.36 31.26 -24.80
N ARG A 161 -41.51 30.56 -25.57
CA ARG A 161 -41.16 30.94 -26.96
C ARG A 161 -42.34 31.12 -27.93
N GLN A 162 -43.51 30.58 -27.59
CA GLN A 162 -44.73 30.61 -28.39
C GLN A 162 -45.62 31.83 -28.09
N PHE A 163 -45.32 32.59 -27.04
CA PHE A 163 -46.08 33.74 -26.60
C PHE A 163 -45.21 34.99 -26.63
N THR A 164 -45.86 36.14 -26.77
CA THR A 164 -45.26 37.45 -26.52
C THR A 164 -45.46 37.86 -25.06
N ALA A 165 -44.62 38.77 -24.55
CA ALA A 165 -44.77 39.31 -23.20
C ALA A 165 -46.18 39.93 -22.98
N ALA A 166 -46.74 40.58 -23.99
CA ALA A 166 -48.07 41.16 -23.95
C ALA A 166 -49.19 40.11 -23.78
N GLU A 167 -49.07 38.94 -24.42
CA GLU A 167 -50.04 37.85 -24.27
C GLU A 167 -49.97 37.23 -22.88
N VAL A 168 -48.76 37.02 -22.35
CA VAL A 168 -48.57 36.50 -20.97
C VAL A 168 -49.08 37.52 -19.95
N ARG A 169 -48.85 38.82 -20.17
CA ARG A 169 -49.41 39.92 -19.37
C ARG A 169 -50.93 39.90 -19.35
N ALA A 170 -51.58 39.72 -20.51
CA ALA A 170 -53.04 39.62 -20.58
C ALA A 170 -53.58 38.38 -19.83
N LEU A 171 -52.85 37.27 -19.82
CA LEU A 171 -53.21 36.08 -19.03
C LEU A 171 -53.07 36.33 -17.52
N LEU A 172 -52.01 37.01 -17.10
CA LEU A 172 -51.78 37.41 -15.70
C LEU A 172 -52.87 38.38 -15.22
N GLU A 173 -53.28 39.35 -16.05
CA GLU A 173 -54.36 40.30 -15.73
C GLU A 173 -55.70 39.57 -15.53
N LYS A 174 -56.01 38.55 -16.34
CA LYS A 174 -57.19 37.69 -16.16
C LYS A 174 -57.16 36.91 -14.84
N GLN A 175 -55.97 36.60 -14.32
CA GLN A 175 -55.78 35.95 -13.02
C GLN A 175 -55.75 36.96 -11.85
N GLY A 176 -55.89 38.27 -12.12
CA GLY A 176 -55.93 39.33 -11.11
C GLY A 176 -54.59 40.07 -10.90
N TYR A 177 -53.52 39.66 -11.57
CA TYR A 177 -52.21 40.30 -11.47
C TYR A 177 -52.10 41.50 -12.42
N ARG A 178 -52.31 42.71 -11.88
CA ARG A 178 -52.26 43.96 -12.66
C ARG A 178 -50.95 44.75 -12.50
N ARG A 179 -50.12 44.38 -11.53
CA ARG A 179 -48.92 45.14 -11.13
C ARG A 179 -47.67 44.43 -11.62
N ILE A 180 -47.01 44.99 -12.63
CA ILE A 180 -45.75 44.51 -13.18
C ILE A 180 -44.68 45.56 -12.87
N LEU A 181 -43.60 45.12 -12.24
CA LEU A 181 -42.50 45.98 -11.84
C LEU A 181 -41.48 46.16 -12.97
N HIS A 182 -41.20 45.09 -13.70
CA HIS A 182 -40.27 45.06 -14.82
C HIS A 182 -40.80 44.11 -15.90
N GLU A 183 -40.66 44.51 -17.16
CA GLU A 183 -41.09 43.75 -18.32
C GLU A 183 -39.96 43.70 -19.34
N ASP A 184 -39.54 42.49 -19.71
CA ASP A 184 -38.63 42.24 -20.83
C ASP A 184 -39.23 41.17 -21.77
N PRO A 185 -38.69 41.01 -23.00
CA PRO A 185 -39.24 40.07 -23.98
C PRO A 185 -39.27 38.60 -23.53
N GLN A 186 -38.56 38.24 -22.46
CA GLN A 186 -38.40 36.87 -21.97
C GLN A 186 -39.03 36.66 -20.58
N ARG A 187 -39.27 37.71 -19.79
CA ARG A 187 -39.67 37.64 -18.38
C ARG A 187 -40.52 38.86 -17.95
N LEU A 188 -41.50 38.60 -17.09
CA LEU A 188 -42.33 39.61 -16.42
C LEU A 188 -42.11 39.48 -14.91
N GLU A 189 -41.65 40.55 -14.24
CA GLU A 189 -41.58 40.60 -12.78
C GLU A 189 -42.91 41.14 -12.24
N VAL A 190 -43.69 40.24 -11.62
CA VAL A 190 -45.06 40.51 -11.16
C VAL A 190 -45.04 40.76 -9.65
N VAL A 191 -45.79 41.77 -9.20
CA VAL A 191 -45.98 42.04 -7.77
C VAL A 191 -47.12 41.17 -7.25
N GLN A 192 -46.81 40.25 -6.33
CA GLN A 192 -47.77 39.44 -5.60
C GLN A 192 -48.53 40.30 -4.58
N ASP A 193 -47.81 40.92 -3.64
CA ASP A 193 -48.39 41.81 -2.65
C ASP A 193 -47.38 42.88 -2.17
N ARG A 194 -47.90 43.95 -1.58
CA ARG A 194 -47.14 44.96 -0.83
C ARG A 194 -47.48 44.80 0.65
N VAL A 195 -46.50 44.39 1.44
CA VAL A 195 -46.70 44.05 2.85
C VAL A 195 -45.71 44.80 3.74
N ARG A 196 -46.15 45.12 4.95
CA ARG A 196 -45.27 45.61 6.02
C ARG A 196 -44.81 44.42 6.86
N LEU A 197 -43.50 44.29 7.05
CA LEU A 197 -42.87 43.14 7.70
C LEU A 197 -43.05 43.21 9.23
N GLU A 198 -44.20 42.73 9.71
CA GLU A 198 -44.60 42.75 11.13
C GLU A 198 -45.06 41.37 11.60
N PRO A 199 -44.75 40.96 12.86
CA PRO A 199 -45.17 39.67 13.40
C PRO A 199 -46.69 39.42 13.34
N ALA A 200 -47.50 40.46 13.51
CA ALA A 200 -48.95 40.39 13.45
C ALA A 200 -49.50 39.98 12.06
N ARG A 201 -48.70 40.12 11.00
CA ARG A 201 -49.10 39.84 9.62
C ARG A 201 -48.52 38.53 9.08
N ARG A 202 -47.95 37.68 9.95
CA ARG A 202 -47.30 36.41 9.57
C ARG A 202 -48.14 35.57 8.61
N ALA A 203 -49.40 35.31 8.93
CA ALA A 203 -50.27 34.43 8.13
C ALA A 203 -50.39 34.89 6.67
N ARG A 204 -50.62 36.20 6.48
CA ARG A 204 -50.71 36.82 5.15
C ARG A 204 -49.37 36.77 4.40
N ILE A 205 -48.27 37.13 5.06
CA ILE A 205 -46.94 37.11 4.42
C ILE A 205 -46.58 35.70 3.96
N VAL A 206 -46.85 34.68 4.78
CA VAL A 206 -46.60 33.27 4.43
C VAL A 206 -47.48 32.83 3.25
N GLU A 207 -48.76 33.19 3.22
CA GLU A 207 -49.68 32.90 2.11
C GLU A 207 -49.22 33.57 0.80
N ASP A 208 -48.79 34.84 0.87
CA ASP A 208 -48.25 35.56 -0.29
C ASP A 208 -46.94 34.94 -0.80
N LEU A 209 -46.05 34.50 0.11
CA LEU A 209 -44.83 33.79 -0.25
C LEU A 209 -45.14 32.45 -0.93
N GLU A 210 -46.13 31.70 -0.45
CA GLU A 210 -46.56 30.44 -1.05
C GLU A 210 -47.11 30.66 -2.48
N ALA A 211 -47.98 31.67 -2.65
CA ALA A 211 -48.51 32.05 -3.96
C ALA A 211 -47.39 32.50 -4.92
N ALA A 212 -46.49 33.37 -4.46
CA ALA A 212 -45.37 33.86 -5.25
C ALA A 212 -44.41 32.73 -5.67
N LEU A 213 -44.07 31.81 -4.76
CA LEU A 213 -43.26 30.63 -5.07
C LEU A 213 -43.96 29.73 -6.10
N LYS A 214 -45.27 29.50 -5.97
CA LYS A 214 -46.03 28.68 -6.90
C LYS A 214 -46.05 29.28 -8.31
N HIS A 215 -46.31 30.57 -8.44
CA HIS A 215 -46.38 31.25 -9.73
C HIS A 215 -45.00 31.56 -10.34
N GLY A 216 -43.98 31.77 -9.51
CA GLY A 216 -42.60 32.01 -9.92
C GLY A 216 -41.78 30.76 -10.24
N GLY A 217 -42.41 29.59 -10.38
CA GLY A 217 -41.71 28.33 -10.65
C GLY A 217 -40.74 27.93 -9.53
N GLY A 218 -41.10 28.23 -8.29
CA GLY A 218 -40.30 28.00 -7.08
C GLY A 218 -39.37 29.14 -6.71
N LYS A 219 -39.44 30.31 -7.35
CA LYS A 219 -38.60 31.49 -7.08
C LYS A 219 -39.43 32.69 -6.64
N VAL A 220 -38.93 33.43 -5.65
CA VAL A 220 -39.56 34.66 -5.14
C VAL A 220 -38.48 35.70 -4.84
N ALA A 221 -38.80 36.97 -5.01
CA ALA A 221 -37.95 38.08 -4.62
C ALA A 221 -38.69 39.05 -3.69
N LEU A 222 -37.98 39.57 -2.70
CA LEU A 222 -38.47 40.61 -1.81
C LEU A 222 -37.68 41.89 -2.02
N ARG A 223 -38.39 42.99 -2.28
CA ARG A 223 -37.78 44.30 -2.51
C ARG A 223 -38.21 45.25 -1.40
N PRO A 224 -37.30 45.71 -0.52
CA PRO A 224 -37.63 46.72 0.48
C PRO A 224 -37.97 48.03 -0.22
N LEU A 225 -38.98 48.75 0.25
CA LEU A 225 -39.35 50.07 -0.26
C LEU A 225 -38.60 51.15 0.52
N ALA A 226 -38.01 52.10 -0.19
CA ALA A 226 -37.47 53.32 0.40
C ALA A 226 -38.60 54.27 0.83
N ALA A 227 -38.28 55.32 1.59
CA ALA A 227 -39.25 56.27 2.12
C ALA A 227 -40.02 57.05 1.04
N ASP A 228 -39.46 57.15 -0.17
CA ASP A 228 -40.08 57.73 -1.36
C ASP A 228 -40.94 56.72 -2.16
N GLY A 229 -41.06 55.47 -1.68
CA GLY A 229 -41.79 54.39 -2.33
C GLY A 229 -41.01 53.69 -3.44
N THR A 230 -39.73 53.98 -3.65
CA THR A 230 -38.92 53.31 -4.67
C THR A 230 -38.47 51.91 -4.21
N PRO A 231 -38.55 50.88 -5.08
CA PRO A 231 -38.08 49.53 -4.74
C PRO A 231 -36.56 49.45 -4.70
N GLY A 232 -36.02 49.04 -3.56
CA GLY A 232 -34.61 48.74 -3.34
C GLY A 232 -34.16 47.41 -3.99
N PRO A 233 -32.90 47.01 -3.75
CA PRO A 233 -32.34 45.80 -4.32
C PRO A 233 -33.09 44.54 -3.85
N PRO A 234 -33.36 43.57 -4.75
CA PRO A 234 -34.13 42.38 -4.40
C PRO A 234 -33.31 41.41 -3.54
N ARG A 235 -33.96 40.83 -2.53
CA ARG A 235 -33.53 39.60 -1.83
C ARG A 235 -34.28 38.42 -2.43
N ARG A 236 -33.55 37.47 -3.02
CA ARG A 236 -34.15 36.37 -3.78
C ARG A 236 -34.10 35.07 -2.97
N PHE A 237 -35.13 34.25 -3.11
CA PHE A 237 -35.28 32.96 -2.45
C PHE A 237 -35.77 31.91 -3.44
N SER A 238 -35.50 30.63 -3.14
CA SER A 238 -35.89 29.51 -4.00
C SER A 238 -36.33 28.30 -3.18
N ALA A 239 -37.45 27.69 -3.57
CA ALA A 239 -37.94 26.44 -3.01
C ALA A 239 -37.16 25.21 -3.53
N GLY A 240 -36.44 25.35 -4.65
CA GLY A 240 -35.59 24.30 -5.22
C GLY A 240 -34.15 24.36 -4.73
N LEU A 241 -33.32 23.39 -5.13
CA LEU A 241 -31.87 23.47 -4.98
C LEU A 241 -31.28 24.41 -6.05
N HIS A 242 -31.50 25.70 -5.86
CA HIS A 242 -31.13 26.74 -6.83
C HIS A 242 -30.55 27.95 -6.09
N CYS A 243 -29.43 28.48 -6.60
CA CYS A 243 -28.88 29.73 -6.09
C CYS A 243 -29.63 30.90 -6.70
N ALA A 244 -30.45 31.57 -5.89
CA ALA A 244 -31.29 32.67 -6.31
C ALA A 244 -30.49 33.91 -6.78
N ASP A 245 -29.27 34.11 -6.25
CA ASP A 245 -28.40 35.23 -6.62
C ASP A 245 -27.69 35.01 -7.97
N CYS A 246 -27.21 33.79 -8.23
CA CYS A 246 -26.46 33.47 -9.45
C CYS A 246 -27.31 32.86 -10.58
N ASP A 247 -28.59 32.58 -10.31
CA ASP A 247 -29.51 31.86 -11.18
C ASP A 247 -28.97 30.48 -11.67
N ILE A 248 -28.47 29.66 -10.73
CA ILE A 248 -27.89 28.33 -11.04
C ILE A 248 -28.67 27.22 -10.34
N ASP A 249 -29.16 26.25 -11.11
CA ASP A 249 -29.79 25.02 -10.62
C ASP A 249 -28.75 23.94 -10.26
N TYR A 250 -29.02 23.19 -9.19
CA TYR A 250 -28.19 22.10 -8.70
C TYR A 250 -28.98 20.79 -8.57
N ARG A 251 -28.25 19.68 -8.57
CA ARG A 251 -28.80 18.33 -8.38
C ARG A 251 -28.77 17.94 -6.91
N GLU A 252 -29.75 17.16 -6.48
CA GLU A 252 -29.75 16.49 -5.17
C GLU A 252 -28.50 15.65 -4.90
N ALA A 253 -28.09 15.62 -3.65
CA ALA A 253 -27.05 14.76 -3.15
C ALA A 253 -27.52 13.29 -3.20
N THR A 254 -26.77 12.43 -3.87
CA THR A 254 -26.98 10.98 -3.85
C THR A 254 -25.68 10.31 -3.44
N VAL A 255 -25.75 9.11 -2.86
CA VAL A 255 -24.55 8.36 -2.43
C VAL A 255 -23.54 8.20 -3.58
N ASN A 256 -24.05 7.96 -4.79
CA ASN A 256 -23.23 7.77 -5.99
C ASN A 256 -22.51 9.05 -6.46
N LEU A 257 -23.02 10.24 -6.11
CA LEU A 257 -22.36 11.52 -6.38
C LEU A 257 -21.00 11.61 -5.66
N PHE A 258 -20.90 11.02 -4.47
CA PHE A 258 -19.70 11.00 -3.64
C PHE A 258 -18.80 9.77 -3.89
N SER A 259 -19.11 8.96 -4.91
CA SER A 259 -18.38 7.75 -5.26
C SER A 259 -17.51 7.95 -6.50
N PHE A 260 -16.19 7.93 -6.34
CA PHE A 260 -15.26 7.93 -7.48
C PHE A 260 -15.25 6.61 -8.27
N ASN A 261 -15.97 5.59 -7.79
CA ASN A 261 -16.19 4.33 -8.51
C ASN A 261 -17.47 4.35 -9.36
N SER A 262 -18.33 5.37 -9.19
CA SER A 262 -19.55 5.54 -10.00
C SER A 262 -19.33 6.60 -11.08
N PRO A 263 -19.82 6.40 -12.32
CA PRO A 263 -19.77 7.43 -13.36
C PRO A 263 -20.47 8.75 -12.98
N LEU A 264 -21.43 8.69 -12.04
CA LEU A 264 -22.13 9.88 -11.53
C LEU A 264 -21.22 10.78 -10.70
N GLY A 265 -20.35 10.19 -9.88
CA GLY A 265 -19.44 10.93 -9.00
C GLY A 265 -18.01 11.06 -9.54
N ALA A 266 -17.55 10.14 -10.38
CA ALA A 266 -16.18 10.08 -10.85
C ALA A 266 -15.80 11.23 -11.80
N CYS A 267 -14.63 11.82 -11.57
CA CYS A 267 -14.04 12.79 -12.49
C CYS A 267 -13.91 12.21 -13.90
N GLU A 268 -14.35 12.95 -14.92
CA GLU A 268 -14.41 12.46 -16.30
C GLU A 268 -13.02 12.29 -16.92
N THR A 269 -12.10 13.21 -16.61
CA THR A 269 -10.72 13.20 -17.13
C THR A 269 -9.93 12.00 -16.65
N CYS A 270 -9.97 11.71 -15.34
CA CYS A 270 -9.21 10.61 -14.76
C CYS A 270 -10.07 9.37 -14.45
N ARG A 271 -11.36 9.36 -14.78
CA ARG A 271 -12.30 8.25 -14.51
C ARG A 271 -12.22 7.72 -13.08
N GLY A 272 -12.09 8.62 -12.11
CA GLY A 272 -12.00 8.27 -10.68
C GLY A 272 -10.63 7.81 -10.18
N PHE A 273 -9.56 7.86 -10.99
CA PHE A 273 -8.21 7.48 -10.54
C PHE A 273 -7.47 8.58 -9.77
N GLY A 274 -7.93 9.84 -9.85
CA GLY A 274 -7.27 11.02 -9.25
C GLY A 274 -6.01 11.49 -9.97
N ARG A 275 -5.54 10.71 -10.94
CA ARG A 275 -4.28 10.91 -11.66
C ARG A 275 -4.42 10.59 -13.13
N THR A 276 -3.63 11.27 -13.95
CA THR A 276 -3.53 11.02 -15.39
C THR A 276 -2.13 10.49 -15.70
N ILE A 277 -2.06 9.61 -16.68
CA ILE A 277 -0.79 9.09 -17.17
C ILE A 277 -0.23 10.13 -18.15
N GLY A 278 0.99 10.58 -17.90
CA GLY A 278 1.71 11.49 -18.80
C GLY A 278 3.15 11.04 -18.96
N ILE A 279 3.85 11.61 -19.93
CA ILE A 279 5.28 11.39 -20.11
C ILE A 279 6.05 12.13 -19.02
N ASP A 280 7.00 11.44 -18.41
CA ASP A 280 7.91 12.02 -17.43
C ASP A 280 9.21 12.46 -18.12
N GLU A 281 9.48 13.77 -18.10
CA GLU A 281 10.66 14.35 -18.71
C GLU A 281 11.94 13.84 -18.04
N GLN A 282 11.91 13.52 -16.74
CA GLN A 282 13.06 12.97 -16.02
C GLN A 282 13.37 11.53 -16.42
N LEU A 283 12.37 10.76 -16.85
CA LEU A 283 12.59 9.41 -17.38
C LEU A 283 13.08 9.45 -18.83
N VAL A 284 12.68 10.47 -19.58
CA VAL A 284 13.14 10.69 -20.95
C VAL A 284 14.56 11.23 -21.00
N VAL A 285 14.91 12.13 -20.07
CA VAL A 285 16.26 12.71 -19.91
C VAL A 285 16.79 12.39 -18.52
N PRO A 286 17.26 11.15 -18.27
CA PRO A 286 17.66 10.70 -16.94
C PRO A 286 18.97 11.32 -16.45
N ASP A 287 19.93 11.57 -17.36
CA ASP A 287 21.20 12.22 -17.05
C ASP A 287 21.27 13.59 -17.72
N GLU A 288 20.99 14.63 -16.94
CA GLU A 288 20.96 16.02 -17.40
C GLU A 288 22.37 16.60 -17.64
N ARG A 289 23.43 15.86 -17.31
CA ARG A 289 24.83 16.22 -17.61
C ARG A 289 25.20 15.87 -19.05
N LEU A 290 24.43 15.00 -19.71
CA LEU A 290 24.64 14.68 -21.11
C LEU A 290 24.11 15.80 -21.99
N SER A 291 24.82 16.06 -23.09
CA SER A 291 24.37 16.96 -24.14
C SER A 291 23.43 16.25 -25.12
N LEU A 292 22.71 17.01 -25.94
CA LEU A 292 21.84 16.43 -26.98
C LEU A 292 22.62 15.53 -27.95
N GLY A 293 23.85 15.92 -28.28
CA GLY A 293 24.76 15.18 -29.15
C GLY A 293 25.25 13.87 -28.52
N ALA A 294 25.48 13.86 -27.20
CA ALA A 294 25.88 12.69 -26.42
C ALA A 294 24.71 11.74 -26.08
N GLY A 295 23.49 12.03 -26.57
CA GLY A 295 22.33 11.15 -26.42
C GLY A 295 21.54 11.36 -25.13
N ALA A 296 21.36 12.63 -24.71
CA ALA A 296 20.53 12.98 -23.54
C ALA A 296 19.10 12.40 -23.59
N ILE A 297 18.50 12.28 -24.79
CA ILE A 297 17.16 11.72 -24.98
C ILE A 297 17.22 10.19 -25.01
N ARG A 298 16.93 9.55 -23.88
CA ARG A 298 17.09 8.10 -23.67
C ARG A 298 16.30 7.21 -24.64
N PRO A 299 15.01 7.50 -24.97
CA PRO A 299 14.21 6.67 -25.88
C PRO A 299 14.83 6.46 -27.26
N TRP A 300 15.69 7.39 -27.72
CA TRP A 300 16.27 7.37 -29.06
C TRP A 300 17.65 6.72 -29.14
N GLN A 301 18.18 6.22 -28.01
CA GLN A 301 19.49 5.57 -27.96
C GLN A 301 19.46 4.07 -28.32
N THR A 302 18.27 3.52 -28.61
CA THR A 302 18.12 2.17 -29.14
C THR A 302 18.15 2.16 -30.65
N GLU A 303 18.64 1.08 -31.25
CA GLU A 303 18.71 0.91 -32.72
C GLU A 303 17.37 1.17 -33.43
N SER A 304 16.25 0.79 -32.81
CA SER A 304 14.90 0.97 -33.37
C SER A 304 14.44 2.43 -33.53
N TYR A 305 15.09 3.40 -32.88
CA TYR A 305 14.67 4.82 -32.88
C TYR A 305 15.84 5.79 -33.13
N ARG A 306 16.93 5.28 -33.71
CA ARG A 306 18.13 6.06 -34.01
C ARG A 306 17.84 7.22 -34.97
N GLU A 307 16.92 7.02 -35.90
CA GLU A 307 16.47 8.04 -36.85
C GLU A 307 15.99 9.31 -36.14
N CYS A 308 15.26 9.19 -35.02
CA CYS A 308 14.81 10.34 -34.23
C CYS A 308 15.97 11.14 -33.61
N GLN A 309 17.06 10.46 -33.25
CA GLN A 309 18.28 11.11 -32.76
C GLN A 309 19.00 11.88 -33.89
N ASP A 310 18.98 11.34 -35.11
CA ASP A 310 19.58 11.98 -36.27
C ASP A 310 18.75 13.18 -36.75
N ASP A 311 17.41 13.07 -36.70
CA ASP A 311 16.50 14.19 -36.89
C ASP A 311 16.74 15.31 -35.90
N LEU A 312 16.80 15.00 -34.60
CA LEU A 312 17.11 15.99 -33.55
C LEU A 312 18.38 16.76 -33.89
N ARG A 313 19.45 16.06 -34.29
CA ARG A 313 20.73 16.68 -34.66
C ARG A 313 20.60 17.58 -35.89
N ARG A 314 19.87 17.12 -36.91
CA ARG A 314 19.63 17.87 -38.16
C ARG A 314 18.86 19.16 -37.89
N PHE A 315 17.74 19.07 -37.17
CA PHE A 315 16.90 20.23 -36.85
C PHE A 315 17.55 21.18 -35.84
N ALA A 316 18.29 20.65 -34.85
CA ALA A 316 19.03 21.48 -33.90
C ALA A 316 20.06 22.37 -34.60
N ARG A 317 20.82 21.81 -35.56
CA ARG A 317 21.76 22.58 -36.39
C ARG A 317 21.07 23.67 -37.20
N ARG A 318 19.89 23.39 -37.77
CA ARG A 318 19.11 24.37 -38.55
C ARG A 318 18.57 25.51 -37.69
N ARG A 319 18.15 25.21 -36.46
CA ARG A 319 17.55 26.17 -35.52
C ARG A 319 18.59 26.94 -34.68
N GLY A 320 19.84 26.48 -34.64
CA GLY A 320 20.90 27.05 -33.81
C GLY A 320 20.91 26.54 -32.37
N VAL A 321 20.32 25.37 -32.11
CA VAL A 321 20.30 24.75 -30.78
C VAL A 321 21.63 24.02 -30.55
N PRO A 322 22.36 24.30 -29.46
CA PRO A 322 23.66 23.70 -29.20
C PRO A 322 23.53 22.20 -28.87
N LEU A 323 24.42 21.39 -29.46
CA LEU A 323 24.41 19.92 -29.33
C LEU A 323 25.42 19.40 -28.31
N ASP A 324 26.37 20.23 -27.92
CA ASP A 324 27.50 19.94 -27.03
C ASP A 324 27.29 20.45 -25.60
N VAL A 325 26.33 21.36 -25.41
CA VAL A 325 25.94 21.86 -24.08
C VAL A 325 25.12 20.80 -23.33
N PRO A 326 25.45 20.51 -22.05
CA PRO A 326 24.65 19.62 -21.19
C PRO A 326 23.19 20.06 -21.09
N TRP A 327 22.26 19.10 -21.00
CA TRP A 327 20.83 19.37 -20.94
C TRP A 327 20.43 20.35 -19.82
N ARG A 328 21.05 20.24 -18.64
CA ARG A 328 20.79 21.13 -17.50
C ARG A 328 21.16 22.60 -17.79
N ASP A 329 22.15 22.82 -18.66
CA ASP A 329 22.72 24.12 -18.99
C ASP A 329 22.06 24.72 -20.25
N LEU A 330 21.15 23.98 -20.91
CA LEU A 330 20.34 24.49 -22.01
C LEU A 330 19.30 25.53 -21.54
N SER A 331 19.09 26.55 -22.35
CA SER A 331 18.03 27.55 -22.11
C SER A 331 16.65 26.88 -22.02
N ALA A 332 15.73 27.49 -21.27
CA ALA A 332 14.36 26.99 -21.14
C ALA A 332 13.63 26.94 -22.50
N GLU A 333 13.95 27.86 -23.41
CA GLU A 333 13.42 27.87 -24.78
C GLU A 333 13.92 26.66 -25.58
N HIS A 334 15.23 26.36 -25.55
CA HIS A 334 15.78 25.21 -26.24
C HIS A 334 15.22 23.89 -25.70
N ARG A 335 15.09 23.75 -24.37
CA ARG A 335 14.46 22.57 -23.77
C ARG A 335 13.02 22.41 -24.21
N ARG A 336 12.24 23.49 -24.22
CA ARG A 336 10.84 23.47 -24.70
C ARG A 336 10.78 23.07 -26.17
N TRP A 337 11.64 23.62 -27.01
CA TRP A 337 11.72 23.28 -28.43
C TRP A 337 12.02 21.79 -28.66
N VAL A 338 12.98 21.21 -27.93
CA VAL A 338 13.25 19.76 -28.02
C VAL A 338 12.04 18.93 -27.60
N MET A 339 11.35 19.34 -26.53
CA MET A 339 10.24 18.57 -25.96
C MET A 339 8.93 18.70 -26.72
N GLU A 340 8.55 19.91 -27.13
CA GLU A 340 7.23 20.22 -27.69
C GLU A 340 7.23 20.25 -29.23
N GLY A 341 8.39 20.50 -29.85
CA GLY A 341 8.51 20.62 -31.30
C GLY A 341 8.00 21.95 -31.84
N GLU A 342 7.98 22.06 -33.17
CA GLU A 342 7.47 23.19 -33.96
C GLU A 342 6.13 22.88 -34.63
N GLY A 343 5.72 21.62 -34.70
CA GLY A 343 4.49 21.22 -35.38
C GLY A 343 4.20 19.72 -35.36
N PRO A 344 3.29 19.24 -36.22
CA PRO A 344 2.93 17.82 -36.33
C PRO A 344 4.09 16.96 -36.85
N TRP A 345 3.94 15.63 -36.75
CA TRP A 345 4.92 14.66 -37.25
C TRP A 345 4.85 14.57 -38.78
N GLU A 346 5.47 15.55 -39.44
CA GLU A 346 5.49 15.72 -40.90
C GLU A 346 6.93 15.96 -41.40
N ASP A 347 7.16 15.69 -42.68
CA ASP A 347 8.48 15.85 -43.29
C ASP A 347 8.91 17.33 -43.27
N GLY A 348 10.12 17.58 -42.74
CA GLY A 348 10.71 18.92 -42.68
C GLY A 348 10.28 19.78 -41.50
N VAL A 349 9.46 19.26 -40.58
CA VAL A 349 9.05 19.93 -39.34
C VAL A 349 9.62 19.18 -38.13
N TRP A 350 10.19 19.92 -37.17
CA TRP A 350 10.64 19.31 -35.93
C TRP A 350 9.45 18.93 -35.06
N TYR A 351 9.19 17.63 -34.90
CA TYR A 351 8.02 17.11 -34.18
C TYR A 351 8.18 17.10 -32.65
N GLY A 352 9.42 17.06 -32.14
CA GLY A 352 9.68 17.05 -30.71
C GLY A 352 9.38 15.73 -29.99
N VAL A 353 9.90 15.61 -28.77
CA VAL A 353 9.80 14.38 -27.96
C VAL A 353 8.36 14.00 -27.62
N ARG A 354 7.47 14.96 -27.33
CA ARG A 354 6.07 14.63 -26.97
C ARG A 354 5.31 13.98 -28.11
N ARG A 355 5.51 14.45 -29.35
CA ARG A 355 4.84 13.87 -30.54
C ARG A 355 5.33 12.47 -30.86
N PHE A 356 6.57 12.14 -30.52
CA PHE A 356 7.08 10.76 -30.57
C PHE A 356 6.26 9.84 -29.68
N PHE A 357 5.97 10.28 -28.46
CA PHE A 357 5.13 9.52 -27.56
C PHE A 357 3.68 9.45 -28.02
N ASP A 358 3.08 10.56 -28.49
CA ASP A 358 1.73 10.56 -29.08
C ASP A 358 1.61 9.54 -30.22
N TRP A 359 2.59 9.50 -31.12
CA TRP A 359 2.66 8.51 -32.20
C TRP A 359 2.77 7.08 -31.67
N LEU A 360 3.62 6.83 -30.65
CA LEU A 360 3.69 5.51 -30.01
C LEU A 360 2.35 5.10 -29.38
N GLU A 361 1.56 6.04 -28.85
CA GLU A 361 0.25 5.74 -28.27
C GLU A 361 -0.73 5.19 -29.31
N THR A 362 -0.68 5.67 -30.55
CA THR A 362 -1.50 5.11 -31.66
C THR A 362 -1.17 3.63 -31.93
N LYS A 363 0.06 3.20 -31.58
CA LYS A 363 0.55 1.82 -31.74
C LYS A 363 0.47 1.00 -30.44
N SER A 364 -0.26 1.49 -29.44
CA SER A 364 -0.42 0.83 -28.14
C SER A 364 -1.10 -0.55 -28.19
N TYR A 365 -1.69 -0.94 -29.33
CA TYR A 365 -2.16 -2.31 -29.55
C TYR A 365 -1.02 -3.35 -29.57
N ARG A 366 0.23 -2.95 -29.85
CA ARG A 366 1.40 -3.84 -29.84
C ARG A 366 2.00 -3.95 -28.43
N MET A 367 2.23 -5.17 -27.96
CA MET A 367 2.71 -5.43 -26.58
C MET A 367 4.04 -4.74 -26.25
N HIS A 368 5.05 -4.84 -27.12
CA HIS A 368 6.36 -4.22 -26.90
C HIS A 368 6.31 -2.69 -26.82
N ILE A 369 5.37 -2.05 -27.55
CA ILE A 369 5.14 -0.60 -27.48
C ILE A 369 4.53 -0.21 -26.12
N ARG A 370 3.57 -0.98 -25.61
CA ARG A 370 3.03 -0.75 -24.25
C ARG A 370 4.13 -0.85 -23.18
N VAL A 371 5.02 -1.83 -23.32
CA VAL A 371 6.17 -1.99 -22.42
C VAL A 371 7.11 -0.79 -22.53
N LEU A 372 7.40 -0.31 -23.75
CA LEU A 372 8.22 0.89 -23.95
C LEU A 372 7.59 2.13 -23.31
N LEU A 373 6.32 2.41 -23.61
CA LEU A 373 5.56 3.53 -23.06
C LEU A 373 5.55 3.50 -21.53
N SER A 374 5.38 2.31 -20.92
CA SER A 374 5.36 2.18 -19.47
C SER A 374 6.65 2.61 -18.78
N LYS A 375 7.80 2.56 -19.47
CA LYS A 375 9.11 2.96 -18.93
C LYS A 375 9.30 4.47 -18.83
N TYR A 376 8.52 5.26 -19.57
CA TYR A 376 8.68 6.72 -19.66
C TYR A 376 7.44 7.49 -19.17
N ARG A 377 6.47 6.77 -18.62
CA ARG A 377 5.22 7.33 -18.11
C ARG A 377 5.28 7.48 -16.60
N ALA A 378 4.87 8.65 -16.12
CA ALA A 378 4.58 8.86 -14.71
C ALA A 378 3.11 9.21 -14.51
N TYR A 379 2.62 8.93 -13.32
CA TYR A 379 1.30 9.37 -12.90
C TYR A 379 1.41 10.76 -12.30
N ARG A 380 0.71 11.72 -12.89
CA ARG A 380 0.59 13.08 -12.36
C ARG A 380 -0.80 13.29 -11.77
N LEU A 381 -0.93 14.18 -10.80
CA LEU A 381 -2.24 14.59 -10.28
C LEU A 381 -3.11 15.06 -11.45
N CYS A 382 -4.36 14.60 -11.46
CA CYS A 382 -5.28 14.96 -12.53
C CYS A 382 -5.52 16.48 -12.50
N PRO A 383 -5.34 17.21 -13.61
CA PRO A 383 -5.49 18.66 -13.61
C PRO A 383 -6.94 19.12 -13.33
N ALA A 384 -7.93 18.31 -13.71
CA ALA A 384 -9.35 18.64 -13.56
C ALA A 384 -9.86 18.51 -12.11
N CYS A 385 -9.54 17.40 -11.44
CA CYS A 385 -9.99 17.16 -10.05
C CYS A 385 -8.90 17.38 -9.00
N ARG A 386 -7.66 17.66 -9.41
CA ARG A 386 -6.49 17.88 -8.53
C ARG A 386 -6.26 16.77 -7.49
N GLY A 387 -6.61 15.53 -7.84
CA GLY A 387 -6.51 14.38 -6.94
C GLY A 387 -7.83 13.98 -6.28
N ALA A 388 -8.87 14.82 -6.32
CA ALA A 388 -10.15 14.56 -5.65
C ALA A 388 -10.92 13.35 -6.17
N ARG A 389 -10.59 12.87 -7.37
CA ARG A 389 -11.24 11.74 -8.07
C ARG A 389 -12.71 11.94 -8.41
N LEU A 390 -13.31 13.02 -7.92
CA LEU A 390 -14.72 13.33 -8.05
C LEU A 390 -14.98 14.45 -9.06
N LYS A 391 -16.21 14.53 -9.55
CA LYS A 391 -16.71 15.67 -10.33
C LYS A 391 -16.76 16.93 -9.45
N PRO A 392 -16.58 18.14 -10.04
CA PRO A 392 -16.68 19.39 -9.30
C PRO A 392 -18.00 19.55 -8.53
N GLU A 393 -19.10 19.02 -9.05
CA GLU A 393 -20.43 19.04 -8.44
C GLU A 393 -20.46 18.40 -7.05
N ALA A 394 -19.75 17.28 -6.85
CA ALA A 394 -19.66 16.61 -5.57
C ALA A 394 -18.88 17.44 -4.53
N LEU A 395 -17.94 18.28 -4.99
CA LEU A 395 -17.09 19.13 -4.15
C LEU A 395 -17.79 20.43 -3.73
N LEU A 396 -19.02 20.66 -4.17
CA LEU A 396 -19.86 21.79 -3.71
C LEU A 396 -20.55 21.48 -2.37
N TYR A 397 -20.64 20.20 -2.02
CA TYR A 397 -21.25 19.74 -0.78
C TYR A 397 -20.22 19.71 0.34
N ARG A 398 -20.55 20.35 1.47
CA ARG A 398 -19.65 20.48 2.62
C ARG A 398 -20.33 20.03 3.91
N LEU A 399 -19.58 19.29 4.73
CA LEU A 399 -19.94 18.88 6.07
C LEU A 399 -18.97 19.55 7.04
N GLY A 400 -19.46 20.30 8.03
CA GLY A 400 -18.57 21.05 8.94
C GLY A 400 -17.59 21.98 8.20
N GLY A 401 -18.00 22.56 7.08
CA GLY A 401 -17.17 23.41 6.23
C GLY A 401 -16.18 22.70 5.30
N LYS A 402 -16.09 21.35 5.33
CA LYS A 402 -15.17 20.55 4.50
C LYS A 402 -15.91 19.68 3.49
N THR A 403 -15.35 19.55 2.30
CA THR A 403 -15.79 18.59 1.27
C THR A 403 -15.39 17.16 1.64
N VAL A 404 -16.01 16.17 0.99
CA VAL A 404 -15.67 14.75 1.22
C VAL A 404 -14.20 14.45 0.92
N HIS A 405 -13.61 15.11 -0.08
CA HIS A 405 -12.20 14.93 -0.42
C HIS A 405 -11.29 15.56 0.63
N GLU A 406 -11.62 16.76 1.12
CA GLU A 406 -10.84 17.41 2.18
C GLU A 406 -10.86 16.60 3.47
N VAL A 407 -12.01 16.01 3.85
CA VAL A 407 -12.10 15.08 4.98
C VAL A 407 -11.22 13.84 4.74
N ALA A 408 -11.26 13.25 3.54
CA ALA A 408 -10.46 12.08 3.21
C ALA A 408 -8.94 12.33 3.16
N GLN A 409 -8.52 13.60 3.03
CA GLN A 409 -7.12 14.04 3.04
C GLN A 409 -6.59 14.37 4.43
N LEU A 410 -7.46 14.48 5.45
CA LEU A 410 -7.01 14.62 6.83
C LEU A 410 -6.27 13.34 7.26
N PRO A 411 -5.17 13.46 8.04
CA PRO A 411 -4.65 12.33 8.80
C PRO A 411 -5.79 11.74 9.64
N ILE A 412 -5.87 10.42 9.74
CA ILE A 412 -6.96 9.70 10.41
C ILE A 412 -7.17 10.20 11.85
N GLY A 413 -6.10 10.53 12.58
CA GLY A 413 -6.20 11.13 13.91
C GLY A 413 -6.93 12.49 13.91
N ALA A 414 -6.63 13.35 12.94
CA ALA A 414 -7.33 14.63 12.75
C ALA A 414 -8.75 14.44 12.19
N CYS A 415 -8.98 13.41 11.38
CA CYS A 415 -10.30 13.04 10.89
C CYS A 415 -11.21 12.58 12.04
N LEU A 416 -10.68 11.78 12.98
CA LEU A 416 -11.37 11.37 14.19
C LEU A 416 -11.74 12.58 15.06
N ALA A 417 -10.80 13.51 15.27
CA ALA A 417 -11.07 14.76 15.99
C ALA A 417 -12.18 15.57 15.30
N PHE A 418 -12.09 15.74 13.98
CA PHE A 418 -13.12 16.40 13.18
C PHE A 418 -14.51 15.79 13.40
N PHE A 419 -14.66 14.46 13.36
CA PHE A 419 -15.96 13.83 13.57
C PHE A 419 -16.43 13.82 15.03
N ARG A 420 -15.52 13.90 16.01
CA ARG A 420 -15.89 14.08 17.43
C ARG A 420 -16.47 15.46 17.67
N ASP A 421 -15.85 16.49 17.08
CA ASP A 421 -16.23 17.89 17.26
C ASP A 421 -17.33 18.35 16.29
N LEU A 422 -17.65 17.53 15.28
CA LEU A 422 -18.67 17.83 14.29
C LEU A 422 -20.06 17.97 14.95
N ALA A 423 -20.55 19.21 15.01
CA ALA A 423 -21.91 19.54 15.36
C ALA A 423 -22.77 19.58 14.08
N LEU A 424 -23.83 18.77 14.05
CA LEU A 424 -24.84 18.83 13.00
C LEU A 424 -26.12 19.48 13.55
N PRO A 425 -26.87 20.22 12.72
CA PRO A 425 -28.12 20.86 13.16
C PRO A 425 -29.11 19.82 13.70
N ALA A 426 -29.69 20.10 14.88
CA ALA A 426 -30.70 19.24 15.49
C ALA A 426 -32.11 19.48 14.88
N PRO A 427 -33.00 18.47 14.90
CA PRO A 427 -32.77 17.10 15.37
C PRO A 427 -31.98 16.27 14.35
N LEU A 428 -30.96 15.57 14.83
CA LEU A 428 -30.34 14.50 14.06
C LEU A 428 -31.30 13.32 14.04
N ASP A 429 -31.59 12.80 12.86
CA ASP A 429 -32.28 11.52 12.76
C ASP A 429 -31.39 10.36 13.25
N GLU A 430 -32.04 9.26 13.64
CA GLU A 430 -31.39 8.06 14.15
C GLU A 430 -30.33 7.50 13.19
N ALA A 431 -30.59 7.56 11.88
CA ALA A 431 -29.66 7.10 10.86
C ALA A 431 -28.36 7.92 10.87
N ALA A 432 -28.42 9.25 10.95
CA ALA A 432 -27.25 10.10 11.03
C ALA A 432 -26.43 9.84 12.31
N ALA A 433 -27.12 9.60 13.44
CA ALA A 433 -26.47 9.24 14.70
C ALA A 433 -25.71 7.90 14.60
N LEU A 434 -26.34 6.87 14.01
CA LEU A 434 -25.71 5.57 13.75
C LEU A 434 -24.50 5.69 12.81
N LEU A 435 -24.63 6.43 11.70
CA LEU A 435 -23.54 6.65 10.75
C LEU A 435 -22.34 7.35 11.43
N LEU A 436 -22.60 8.38 12.24
CA LEU A 436 -21.55 9.05 13.01
C LEU A 436 -20.88 8.12 14.02
N GLY A 437 -21.66 7.29 14.71
CA GLY A 437 -21.15 6.25 15.61
C GLY A 437 -20.17 5.32 14.91
N GLU A 438 -20.57 4.76 13.77
CA GLU A 438 -19.75 3.84 12.96
C GLU A 438 -18.48 4.51 12.42
N ILE A 439 -18.59 5.73 11.89
CA ILE A 439 -17.42 6.49 11.41
C ILE A 439 -16.42 6.72 12.55
N ARG A 440 -16.90 7.19 13.71
CA ARG A 440 -16.05 7.46 14.89
C ARG A 440 -15.38 6.19 15.40
N ALA A 441 -16.12 5.08 15.50
CA ALA A 441 -15.61 3.80 15.97
C ALA A 441 -14.51 3.27 15.04
N ARG A 442 -14.75 3.23 13.72
CA ARG A 442 -13.78 2.73 12.74
C ARG A 442 -12.52 3.60 12.64
N LEU A 443 -12.67 4.93 12.71
CA LEU A 443 -11.52 5.84 12.80
C LEU A 443 -10.73 5.62 14.10
N ALA A 444 -11.41 5.39 15.23
CA ALA A 444 -10.75 5.06 16.49
C ALA A 444 -9.97 3.74 16.42
N TYR A 445 -10.53 2.70 15.80
CA TYR A 445 -9.81 1.44 15.59
C TYR A 445 -8.52 1.63 14.79
N LEU A 446 -8.53 2.46 13.74
CA LEU A 446 -7.34 2.79 12.96
C LEU A 446 -6.28 3.53 13.81
N CYS A 447 -6.70 4.46 14.66
CA CYS A 447 -5.80 5.11 15.62
C CYS A 447 -5.22 4.12 16.65
N ASP A 448 -6.04 3.20 17.15
CA ASP A 448 -5.63 2.20 18.14
C ASP A 448 -4.55 1.27 17.59
N VAL A 449 -4.61 0.91 16.30
CA VAL A 449 -3.54 0.13 15.64
C VAL A 449 -2.37 0.99 15.14
N GLY A 450 -2.32 2.28 15.48
CA GLY A 450 -1.20 3.17 15.13
C GLY A 450 -1.15 3.60 13.66
N LEU A 451 -2.31 3.71 13.00
CA LEU A 451 -2.43 4.18 11.61
C LEU A 451 -3.00 5.61 11.53
N ASP A 452 -2.94 6.37 12.62
CA ASP A 452 -3.48 7.74 12.72
C ASP A 452 -2.81 8.74 11.76
N TYR A 453 -1.60 8.43 11.30
CA TYR A 453 -0.84 9.24 10.34
C TYR A 453 -1.30 9.07 8.88
N LEU A 454 -1.99 7.97 8.56
CA LEU A 454 -2.48 7.73 7.20
C LEU A 454 -3.69 8.61 6.91
N THR A 455 -3.99 8.79 5.61
CA THR A 455 -5.20 9.47 5.16
C THR A 455 -6.15 8.45 4.53
N LEU A 456 -7.45 8.73 4.55
CA LEU A 456 -8.43 7.81 3.94
C LEU A 456 -8.26 7.71 2.41
N ASP A 457 -7.75 8.75 1.75
CA ASP A 457 -7.49 8.76 0.30
C ASP A 457 -6.15 8.10 -0.10
N ARG A 458 -5.33 7.64 0.86
CA ARG A 458 -4.07 6.91 0.60
C ARG A 458 -4.37 5.65 -0.21
N GLN A 459 -3.64 5.45 -1.31
CA GLN A 459 -3.88 4.32 -2.22
C GLN A 459 -3.43 2.99 -1.61
N SER A 460 -4.26 1.94 -1.71
CA SER A 460 -3.98 0.63 -1.11
C SER A 460 -2.65 0.01 -1.58
N ARG A 461 -2.29 0.22 -2.85
CA ARG A 461 -1.05 -0.28 -3.46
C ARG A 461 0.24 0.37 -2.93
N THR A 462 0.12 1.45 -2.16
CA THR A 462 1.25 2.21 -1.60
C THR A 462 1.42 1.95 -0.10
N LEU A 463 0.63 1.04 0.45
CA LEU A 463 0.71 0.62 1.84
C LEU A 463 1.75 -0.49 1.98
N SER A 464 2.45 -0.51 3.11
CA SER A 464 3.32 -1.63 3.49
C SER A 464 2.49 -2.87 3.88
N GLY A 465 3.13 -4.04 3.95
CA GLY A 465 2.48 -5.27 4.40
C GLY A 465 1.87 -5.13 5.80
N GLY A 466 2.63 -4.55 6.75
CA GLY A 466 2.14 -4.29 8.10
C GLY A 466 0.99 -3.28 8.16
N GLU A 467 1.00 -2.23 7.33
CA GLU A 467 -0.13 -1.29 7.24
C GLU A 467 -1.41 -1.99 6.73
N VAL A 468 -1.31 -2.82 5.70
CA VAL A 468 -2.43 -3.60 5.16
C VAL A 468 -3.00 -4.54 6.21
N GLN A 469 -2.12 -5.26 6.91
CA GLN A 469 -2.51 -6.20 7.95
C GLN A 469 -3.26 -5.51 9.09
N ARG A 470 -2.75 -4.36 9.56
CA ARG A 470 -3.41 -3.57 10.61
C ARG A 470 -4.74 -3.00 10.16
N ILE A 471 -4.87 -2.56 8.90
CA ILE A 471 -6.17 -2.18 8.33
C ILE A 471 -7.14 -3.36 8.37
N ASN A 472 -6.74 -4.54 7.91
CA ASN A 472 -7.59 -5.72 7.92
C ASN A 472 -8.03 -6.12 9.35
N LEU A 473 -7.14 -5.95 10.34
CA LEU A 473 -7.45 -6.15 11.76
C LEU A 473 -8.54 -5.18 12.25
N THR A 474 -8.50 -3.91 11.82
CA THR A 474 -9.58 -2.95 12.16
C THR A 474 -10.91 -3.29 11.49
N THR A 475 -10.86 -3.80 10.25
CA THR A 475 -12.07 -4.29 9.57
C THR A 475 -12.68 -5.47 10.32
N ALA A 476 -11.86 -6.40 10.83
CA ALA A 476 -12.31 -7.52 11.66
C ALA A 476 -12.96 -7.07 12.98
N LEU A 477 -12.44 -6.01 13.62
CA LEU A 477 -13.10 -5.40 14.79
C LEU A 477 -14.44 -4.73 14.42
N GLY A 478 -14.50 -4.10 13.24
CA GLY A 478 -15.69 -3.38 12.76
C GLY A 478 -16.86 -4.27 12.36
N THR A 479 -16.64 -5.53 12.01
CA THR A 479 -17.71 -6.46 11.61
C THR A 479 -18.43 -7.12 12.78
N SER A 480 -17.97 -6.93 14.03
CA SER A 480 -18.60 -7.45 15.25
C SER A 480 -18.89 -8.97 15.22
N LEU A 481 -18.03 -9.75 14.55
CA LEU A 481 -18.16 -11.20 14.48
C LEU A 481 -17.88 -11.85 15.85
N VAL A 482 -18.61 -12.94 16.14
CA VAL A 482 -18.46 -13.76 17.34
C VAL A 482 -18.34 -15.23 16.95
N ASN A 483 -17.82 -16.09 17.85
CA ASN A 483 -17.60 -17.52 17.60
C ASN A 483 -16.78 -17.79 16.32
N THR A 484 -15.86 -16.88 15.98
CA THR A 484 -15.02 -16.98 14.79
C THR A 484 -13.58 -17.30 15.19
N LEU A 485 -12.89 -18.09 14.36
CA LEU A 485 -11.46 -18.34 14.50
C LEU A 485 -10.67 -17.35 13.65
N PHE A 486 -9.93 -16.46 14.29
CA PHE A 486 -8.98 -15.59 13.61
C PHE A 486 -7.59 -16.19 13.62
N VAL A 487 -7.00 -16.36 12.43
CA VAL A 487 -5.62 -16.82 12.27
C VAL A 487 -4.77 -15.66 11.74
N LEU A 488 -3.79 -15.21 12.53
CA LEU A 488 -3.00 -14.00 12.23
C LEU A 488 -1.53 -14.36 11.99
N ASP A 489 -0.92 -13.77 10.96
CA ASP A 489 0.48 -14.01 10.59
C ASP A 489 1.38 -12.83 10.99
N GLU A 490 2.01 -12.89 12.16
CA GLU A 490 2.96 -11.88 12.64
C GLU A 490 2.42 -10.43 12.63
N PRO A 491 1.31 -10.14 13.34
CA PRO A 491 0.69 -8.81 13.36
C PRO A 491 1.58 -7.69 13.91
N SER A 492 2.70 -8.00 14.57
CA SER A 492 3.67 -7.02 15.05
C SER A 492 4.61 -6.47 13.96
N ILE A 493 4.57 -6.98 12.73
CA ILE A 493 5.47 -6.58 11.65
C ILE A 493 5.40 -5.07 11.35
N GLY A 494 6.59 -4.48 11.21
CA GLY A 494 6.78 -3.05 10.94
C GLY A 494 6.21 -2.13 12.02
N LEU A 495 5.91 -2.66 13.21
CA LEU A 495 5.56 -1.87 14.38
C LEU A 495 6.80 -1.54 15.20
N HIS A 496 6.85 -0.30 15.65
CA HIS A 496 7.81 0.10 16.66
C HIS A 496 7.44 -0.53 18.01
N PRO A 497 8.43 -0.94 18.85
CA PRO A 497 8.16 -1.56 20.15
C PRO A 497 7.15 -0.83 21.04
N ARG A 498 7.15 0.50 20.98
CA ARG A 498 6.17 1.38 21.64
C ARG A 498 4.71 1.01 21.34
N ASP A 499 4.40 0.61 20.10
CA ASP A 499 3.04 0.44 19.62
C ASP A 499 2.52 -1.00 19.79
N ILE A 500 3.39 -1.95 20.15
CA ILE A 500 3.04 -3.36 20.39
C ILE A 500 2.00 -3.51 21.50
N GLY A 501 2.10 -2.71 22.57
CA GLY A 501 1.11 -2.70 23.66
C GLY A 501 -0.30 -2.36 23.17
N ARG A 502 -0.44 -1.47 22.17
CA ARG A 502 -1.74 -1.13 21.59
C ARG A 502 -2.32 -2.29 20.78
N LEU A 503 -1.47 -2.95 19.99
CA LEU A 503 -1.85 -4.16 19.25
C LEU A 503 -2.34 -5.26 20.18
N ILE A 504 -1.63 -5.53 21.28
CA ILE A 504 -2.06 -6.50 22.31
C ILE A 504 -3.46 -6.15 22.85
N GLY A 505 -3.73 -4.86 23.11
CA GLY A 505 -5.05 -4.38 23.52
C GLY A 505 -6.14 -4.67 22.49
N VAL A 506 -5.84 -4.50 21.20
CA VAL A 506 -6.74 -4.85 20.09
C VAL A 506 -7.03 -6.35 20.03
N LEU A 507 -5.98 -7.19 20.10
CA LEU A 507 -6.14 -8.65 20.06
C LEU A 507 -6.97 -9.16 21.24
N ARG A 508 -6.78 -8.59 22.43
CA ARG A 508 -7.60 -8.90 23.61
C ARG A 508 -9.05 -8.52 23.41
N ARG A 509 -9.35 -7.33 22.87
CA ARG A 509 -10.74 -6.94 22.56
C ARG A 509 -11.40 -7.89 21.55
N LEU A 510 -10.67 -8.31 20.51
CA LEU A 510 -11.19 -9.25 19.53
C LEU A 510 -11.49 -10.62 20.17
N ARG A 511 -10.61 -11.11 21.05
CA ARG A 511 -10.83 -12.33 21.84
C ARG A 511 -12.03 -12.19 22.77
N ASP A 512 -12.09 -11.11 23.53
CA ASP A 512 -13.10 -10.85 24.57
C ASP A 512 -14.51 -10.67 23.98
N ALA A 513 -14.61 -10.35 22.69
CA ALA A 513 -15.86 -10.38 21.92
C ALA A 513 -16.40 -11.81 21.69
N GLY A 514 -15.72 -12.86 22.18
CA GLY A 514 -16.13 -14.27 22.01
C GLY A 514 -15.50 -14.94 20.78
N ASN A 515 -14.29 -14.55 20.42
CA ASN A 515 -13.54 -15.14 19.31
C ASN A 515 -12.30 -15.88 19.79
N THR A 516 -11.85 -16.83 18.98
CA THR A 516 -10.59 -17.56 19.23
C THR A 516 -9.51 -17.00 18.32
N LEU A 517 -8.34 -16.68 18.87
CA LEU A 517 -7.22 -16.13 18.11
C LEU A 517 -6.07 -17.13 18.09
N LEU A 518 -5.59 -17.47 16.89
CA LEU A 518 -4.38 -18.26 16.66
C LEU A 518 -3.37 -17.37 15.95
N VAL A 519 -2.38 -16.87 16.68
CA VAL A 519 -1.42 -15.87 16.20
C VAL A 519 -0.05 -16.53 16.01
N VAL A 520 0.51 -16.50 14.80
CA VAL A 520 1.91 -16.86 14.57
C VAL A 520 2.77 -15.65 14.92
N GLU A 521 3.66 -15.76 15.91
CA GLU A 521 4.45 -14.62 16.37
C GLU A 521 5.84 -14.98 16.93
N HIS A 522 6.71 -13.97 16.84
CA HIS A 522 8.07 -13.98 17.36
C HIS A 522 8.32 -12.86 18.35
N ASP A 523 7.44 -11.85 18.44
CA ASP A 523 7.62 -10.75 19.38
C ASP A 523 7.54 -11.21 20.85
N PRO A 524 8.54 -10.88 21.70
CA PRO A 524 8.56 -11.26 23.10
C PRO A 524 7.35 -10.77 23.90
N ASP A 525 6.84 -9.58 23.65
CA ASP A 525 5.78 -8.97 24.46
C ASP A 525 4.44 -9.59 24.12
N LEU A 526 4.20 -9.91 22.84
CA LEU A 526 3.01 -10.63 22.41
C LEU A 526 3.02 -12.09 22.91
N ILE A 527 4.16 -12.78 22.85
CA ILE A 527 4.32 -14.12 23.44
C ILE A 527 4.01 -14.10 24.95
N ARG A 528 4.47 -13.07 25.67
CA ARG A 528 4.19 -12.90 27.10
C ARG A 528 2.72 -12.58 27.40
N ALA A 529 2.05 -11.87 26.50
CA ALA A 529 0.67 -11.44 26.68
C ALA A 529 -0.37 -12.52 26.35
N ALA A 530 0.04 -13.62 25.71
CA ALA A 530 -0.81 -14.73 25.29
C ALA A 530 -1.40 -15.52 26.46
N ASP A 531 -2.63 -16.03 26.28
CA ASP A 531 -3.24 -16.95 27.25
C ASP A 531 -2.53 -18.32 27.21
N ARG A 532 -2.15 -18.74 25.99
CA ARG A 532 -1.34 -19.94 25.74
C ARG A 532 -0.30 -19.71 24.67
N VAL A 533 0.82 -20.40 24.83
CA VAL A 533 1.90 -20.45 23.85
C VAL A 533 2.11 -21.89 23.40
N LEU A 534 2.19 -22.07 22.09
CA LEU A 534 2.57 -23.30 21.41
C LEU A 534 3.93 -23.08 20.75
N ASP A 535 4.94 -23.81 21.20
CA ASP A 535 6.30 -23.72 20.65
C ASP A 535 6.59 -24.94 19.77
N LEU A 536 6.92 -24.69 18.50
CA LEU A 536 7.23 -25.71 17.49
C LEU A 536 8.72 -25.70 17.16
N GLY A 537 9.32 -26.89 17.05
CA GLY A 537 10.73 -27.04 16.69
C GLY A 537 11.14 -28.51 16.72
N PRO A 538 12.36 -28.85 17.21
CA PRO A 538 13.42 -27.97 17.74
C PRO A 538 14.20 -27.18 16.67
N GLY A 539 14.12 -27.55 15.40
CA GLY A 539 14.82 -26.88 14.31
C GLY A 539 13.93 -26.58 13.10
N PRO A 540 14.52 -26.04 12.02
CA PRO A 540 13.82 -25.81 10.76
C PRO A 540 13.65 -27.10 9.94
N GLY A 541 12.67 -27.13 9.04
CA GLY A 541 12.48 -28.18 8.05
C GLY A 541 12.21 -29.54 8.67
N GLU A 542 12.93 -30.58 8.25
CA GLU A 542 12.75 -31.95 8.76
C GLU A 542 13.05 -32.12 10.25
N ARG A 543 13.87 -31.21 10.83
CA ARG A 543 14.17 -31.14 12.27
C ARG A 543 13.10 -30.40 13.07
N GLY A 544 12.06 -29.90 12.39
CA GLY A 544 10.91 -29.23 12.98
C GLY A 544 9.69 -30.15 13.09
N GLY A 545 8.53 -29.54 13.27
CA GLY A 545 7.24 -30.23 13.26
C GLY A 545 6.90 -30.98 14.55
N GLU A 546 7.70 -30.83 15.60
CA GLU A 546 7.40 -31.33 16.94
C GLU A 546 6.87 -30.22 17.85
N VAL A 547 5.96 -30.57 18.75
CA VAL A 547 5.51 -29.69 19.83
C VAL A 547 6.50 -29.77 20.99
N LEU A 548 7.21 -28.67 21.24
CA LEU A 548 8.19 -28.59 22.34
C LEU A 548 7.52 -28.22 23.67
N ALA A 549 6.53 -27.33 23.61
CA ALA A 549 5.72 -26.93 24.75
C ALA A 549 4.36 -26.40 24.28
N PHE A 550 3.31 -26.71 25.04
CA PHE A 550 1.98 -26.11 24.85
C PHE A 550 1.33 -25.83 26.20
N GLY A 551 0.92 -24.58 26.43
CA GLY A 551 0.24 -24.16 27.65
C GLY A 551 0.55 -22.71 28.04
N PRO A 552 0.36 -22.31 29.32
CA PRO A 552 0.69 -20.97 29.76
C PRO A 552 2.21 -20.70 29.66
N LEU A 553 2.61 -19.43 29.57
CA LEU A 553 4.01 -18.99 29.41
C LEU A 553 5.00 -19.72 30.35
N ARG A 554 4.63 -19.93 31.62
CA ARG A 554 5.47 -20.66 32.60
C ARG A 554 5.91 -22.04 32.12
N ARG A 555 5.09 -22.74 31.35
CA ARG A 555 5.39 -24.07 30.82
C ARG A 555 6.41 -24.00 29.68
N LEU A 556 6.34 -22.96 28.85
CA LEU A 556 7.36 -22.68 27.84
C LEU A 556 8.70 -22.36 28.51
N LEU A 557 8.71 -21.44 29.47
CA LEU A 557 9.93 -21.01 30.17
C LEU A 557 10.62 -22.14 30.95
N ALA A 558 9.88 -23.17 31.36
CA ALA A 558 10.45 -24.37 31.99
C ALA A 558 11.13 -25.32 30.98
N SER A 559 10.87 -25.18 29.67
CA SER A 559 11.46 -26.04 28.64
C SER A 559 12.92 -25.64 28.37
N ARG A 560 13.83 -26.61 28.52
CA ARG A 560 15.24 -26.46 28.12
C ARG A 560 15.48 -26.75 26.63
N ARG A 561 14.59 -27.55 26.01
CA ARG A 561 14.62 -27.88 24.57
C ARG A 561 14.16 -26.72 23.69
N SER A 562 13.34 -25.82 24.25
CA SER A 562 12.81 -24.65 23.53
C SER A 562 13.90 -23.59 23.36
N LEU A 563 14.22 -23.28 22.11
CA LEU A 563 15.12 -22.19 21.77
C LEU A 563 14.47 -20.84 22.10
N THR A 564 13.18 -20.69 21.78
CA THR A 564 12.36 -19.54 22.15
C THR A 564 12.49 -19.23 23.65
N ALA A 565 12.37 -20.25 24.50
CA ALA A 565 12.49 -20.09 25.94
C ALA A 565 13.90 -19.64 26.39
N GLN A 566 14.97 -20.10 25.73
CA GLN A 566 16.35 -19.66 26.03
C GLN A 566 16.53 -18.16 25.75
N TYR A 567 15.99 -17.65 24.64
CA TYR A 567 16.00 -16.22 24.32
C TYR A 567 15.12 -15.42 25.30
N LEU A 568 13.92 -15.88 25.62
CA LEU A 568 13.02 -15.18 26.56
C LEU A 568 13.57 -15.11 28.00
N ARG A 569 14.39 -16.09 28.41
CA ARG A 569 15.11 -16.08 29.70
C ARG A 569 16.38 -15.23 29.67
N GLY A 570 16.81 -14.75 28.50
CA GLY A 570 18.05 -13.98 28.33
C GLY A 570 19.33 -14.83 28.37
N GLU A 571 19.22 -16.17 28.23
CA GLU A 571 20.37 -17.07 28.15
C GLU A 571 21.09 -16.96 26.79
N LYS A 572 20.36 -16.57 25.74
CA LYS A 572 20.88 -16.26 24.41
C LYS A 572 20.48 -14.85 24.00
N SER A 573 21.28 -14.23 23.13
CA SER A 573 20.98 -12.94 22.50
C SER A 573 21.51 -12.94 21.06
N ALA A 574 20.67 -12.47 20.13
CA ALA A 574 21.03 -12.41 18.71
C ALA A 574 22.12 -11.36 18.47
N ALA A 575 22.04 -10.22 19.16
CA ALA A 575 23.05 -9.17 19.08
C ALA A 575 24.43 -9.65 19.57
N ALA A 576 24.47 -10.46 20.62
CA ALA A 576 25.71 -10.99 21.19
C ALA A 576 26.33 -12.13 20.36
N ALA A 577 25.55 -12.79 19.51
CA ALA A 577 25.99 -13.93 18.71
C ALA A 577 26.77 -13.51 17.44
N ALA A 578 26.57 -12.28 16.94
CA ALA A 578 27.25 -11.78 15.76
C ALA A 578 28.68 -11.34 16.09
N THR A 579 29.66 -11.73 15.27
CA THR A 579 31.04 -11.30 15.48
C THR A 579 31.16 -9.80 15.14
N PRO A 580 31.60 -8.93 16.06
CA PRO A 580 31.79 -7.52 15.77
C PRO A 580 32.77 -7.36 14.60
N ALA A 581 32.44 -6.50 13.63
CA ALA A 581 33.41 -6.12 12.63
C ALA A 581 34.50 -5.25 13.29
N ALA A 582 35.74 -5.36 12.83
CA ALA A 582 36.78 -4.42 13.27
C ALA A 582 36.30 -2.98 13.00
N PRO A 583 36.50 -2.04 13.95
CA PRO A 583 36.09 -0.66 13.74
C PRO A 583 36.76 -0.14 12.47
N PRO A 584 36.01 0.53 11.58
CA PRO A 584 36.58 0.97 10.33
C PRO A 584 37.71 1.97 10.60
N ALA A 585 38.77 1.90 9.78
CA ALA A 585 39.92 2.81 9.89
C ALA A 585 39.47 4.28 9.93
N ALA A 586 40.22 5.13 10.65
CA ALA A 586 39.94 6.56 10.72
C ALA A 586 39.79 7.15 9.29
N GLY A 587 38.66 7.80 9.00
CA GLY A 587 38.38 8.38 7.68
C GLY A 587 37.66 7.47 6.68
N ALA A 588 36.91 6.45 7.13
CA ALA A 588 36.19 5.49 6.29
C ALA A 588 35.12 6.05 5.31
N GLY A 589 34.98 7.36 5.22
CA GLY A 589 34.05 8.01 4.32
C GLY A 589 32.63 8.06 4.85
N GLU A 590 31.89 9.07 4.44
CA GLU A 590 30.46 9.19 4.71
C GLU A 590 29.71 9.61 3.45
N LEU A 591 28.44 9.22 3.41
CA LEU A 591 27.47 9.72 2.45
C LEU A 591 26.63 10.79 3.17
N ARG A 592 26.47 11.97 2.56
CA ARG A 592 25.62 13.04 3.12
C ARG A 592 24.44 13.28 2.21
N ILE A 593 23.23 13.19 2.74
CA ILE A 593 22.00 13.55 2.04
C ILE A 593 21.58 14.92 2.56
N LEU A 594 21.54 15.91 1.69
CA LEU A 594 21.28 17.29 2.06
C LEU A 594 19.86 17.72 1.69
N GLY A 595 19.17 18.39 2.62
CA GLY A 595 17.87 19.02 2.42
C GLY A 595 16.76 18.06 2.03
N ALA A 596 16.74 16.85 2.59
CA ALA A 596 15.72 15.83 2.31
C ALA A 596 14.33 16.34 2.76
N ALA A 597 13.40 16.44 1.80
CA ALA A 597 12.10 17.10 1.96
C ALA A 597 10.95 16.38 1.22
N GLU A 598 11.14 15.10 0.88
CA GLU A 598 10.08 14.29 0.30
C GLU A 598 9.05 13.89 1.36
N HIS A 599 7.78 13.87 0.98
CA HIS A 599 6.65 13.57 1.88
C HIS A 599 6.65 14.39 3.18
N ASN A 600 6.85 13.75 4.33
CA ASN A 600 6.82 14.40 5.64
C ASN A 600 8.21 14.80 6.16
N LEU A 601 9.30 14.55 5.41
CA LEU A 601 10.65 14.94 5.82
C LEU A 601 10.79 16.47 5.88
N GLN A 602 11.36 16.98 6.97
CA GLN A 602 11.41 18.42 7.27
C GLN A 602 12.75 19.06 6.89
N HIS A 603 13.14 18.95 5.61
CA HIS A 603 14.40 19.51 5.09
C HIS A 603 15.65 19.06 5.87
N ILE A 604 15.72 17.76 6.19
CA ILE A 604 16.79 17.22 7.04
C ILE A 604 18.10 16.98 6.27
N ASP A 605 19.22 17.18 6.96
CA ASP A 605 20.56 16.82 6.49
C ASP A 605 20.99 15.54 7.25
N VAL A 606 21.24 14.44 6.53
CA VAL A 606 21.54 13.12 7.11
C VAL A 606 22.95 12.68 6.76
N ARG A 607 23.69 12.16 7.75
CA ARG A 607 25.02 11.56 7.58
C ARG A 607 24.97 10.05 7.73
N ILE A 608 25.36 9.32 6.70
CA ILE A 608 25.45 7.86 6.70
C ILE A 608 26.93 7.46 6.66
N PRO A 609 27.52 6.99 7.77
CA PRO A 609 28.90 6.54 7.78
C PRO A 609 29.04 5.25 6.97
N LEU A 610 30.06 5.17 6.10
CA LEU A 610 30.32 4.01 5.25
C LEU A 610 31.14 2.95 5.99
N ARG A 611 31.11 1.71 5.47
CA ARG A 611 31.77 0.51 6.02
C ARG A 611 31.36 0.19 7.46
N ARG A 612 30.10 0.49 7.78
CA ARG A 612 29.45 0.23 9.06
C ARG A 612 28.09 -0.41 8.83
N LEU A 613 27.58 -1.09 9.86
CA LEU A 613 26.16 -1.43 9.97
C LEU A 613 25.43 -0.20 10.50
N VAL A 614 24.75 0.53 9.61
CA VAL A 614 23.93 1.69 9.97
C VAL A 614 22.47 1.26 10.07
N CYS A 615 21.83 1.52 11.20
CA CYS A 615 20.41 1.25 11.40
C CYS A 615 19.60 2.54 11.34
N VAL A 616 18.60 2.60 10.47
CA VAL A 616 17.62 3.68 10.44
C VAL A 616 16.37 3.20 11.18
N THR A 617 16.00 3.92 12.22
CA THR A 617 14.94 3.51 13.14
C THR A 617 13.99 4.67 13.44
N GLY A 618 13.03 4.45 14.33
CA GLY A 618 11.95 5.37 14.65
C GLY A 618 10.57 4.82 14.32
N VAL A 619 9.52 5.49 14.79
CA VAL A 619 8.14 5.00 14.73
C VAL A 619 7.59 4.81 13.30
N SER A 620 6.53 4.03 13.13
CA SER A 620 5.89 3.85 11.82
C SER A 620 5.39 5.19 11.28
N GLY A 621 5.64 5.47 10.00
CA GLY A 621 5.31 6.76 9.38
C GLY A 621 6.30 7.91 9.66
N SER A 622 7.43 7.68 10.36
CA SER A 622 8.41 8.75 10.65
C SER A 622 9.22 9.24 9.44
N GLY A 623 9.21 8.51 8.32
CA GLY A 623 9.92 8.86 7.08
C GLY A 623 11.10 7.97 6.71
N LYS A 624 11.28 6.81 7.36
CA LYS A 624 12.41 5.87 7.14
C LYS A 624 12.56 5.42 5.68
N SER A 625 11.53 4.80 5.11
CA SER A 625 11.53 4.34 3.71
C SER A 625 11.65 5.50 2.72
N THR A 626 11.04 6.66 3.02
CA THR A 626 11.19 7.87 2.20
C THR A 626 12.64 8.35 2.14
N LEU A 627 13.36 8.31 3.26
CA LEU A 627 14.77 8.69 3.29
C LEU A 627 15.65 7.69 2.54
N ILE A 628 15.49 6.39 2.79
CA ILE A 628 16.41 5.36 2.28
C ILE A 628 16.07 4.88 0.87
N GLU A 629 14.79 4.66 0.55
CA GLU A 629 14.37 4.18 -0.77
C GLU A 629 14.12 5.33 -1.75
N ASP A 630 13.23 6.26 -1.39
CA ASP A 630 12.80 7.31 -2.33
C ASP A 630 13.91 8.33 -2.62
N ILE A 631 14.71 8.67 -1.61
CA ILE A 631 15.80 9.65 -1.74
C ILE A 631 17.15 8.96 -1.96
N CYS A 632 17.64 8.18 -0.98
CA CYS A 632 19.01 7.65 -1.03
C CYS A 632 19.19 6.67 -2.21
N TRP A 633 18.37 5.62 -2.30
CA TRP A 633 18.51 4.60 -3.34
C TRP A 633 18.27 5.18 -4.75
N ARG A 634 17.13 5.83 -4.99
CA ARG A 634 16.83 6.41 -6.31
C ARG A 634 17.83 7.51 -6.70
N GLY A 635 18.21 8.36 -5.76
CA GLY A 635 19.20 9.42 -5.97
C GLY A 635 20.55 8.87 -6.38
N LEU A 636 21.06 7.85 -5.66
CA LEU A 636 22.30 7.17 -6.01
C LEU A 636 22.20 6.45 -7.37
N ARG A 637 21.08 5.80 -7.68
CA ARG A 637 20.89 5.18 -9.00
C ARG A 637 20.93 6.21 -10.13
N LYS A 638 20.27 7.37 -9.97
CA LYS A 638 20.32 8.49 -10.92
C LYS A 638 21.76 8.97 -11.11
N LEU A 639 22.50 9.20 -10.02
CA LEU A 639 23.90 9.64 -10.08
C LEU A 639 24.82 8.63 -10.79
N LYS A 640 24.54 7.33 -10.65
CA LYS A 640 25.26 6.23 -11.32
C LYS A 640 24.74 5.91 -12.73
N GLY A 641 23.81 6.71 -13.28
CA GLY A 641 23.24 6.50 -14.62
C GLY A 641 22.43 5.21 -14.76
N LYS A 642 21.99 4.60 -13.65
CA LYS A 642 21.15 3.39 -13.65
C LYS A 642 19.67 3.79 -13.71
N PRO A 643 18.81 3.06 -14.46
CA PRO A 643 17.39 3.38 -14.56
C PRO A 643 16.70 3.27 -13.21
N ALA A 644 16.06 4.34 -12.73
CA ALA A 644 15.24 4.34 -11.53
C ALA A 644 14.10 5.36 -11.69
N ASP A 645 13.08 5.27 -10.84
CA ASP A 645 12.08 6.33 -10.72
C ASP A 645 12.73 7.65 -10.28
N ALA A 646 12.02 8.76 -10.47
CA ALA A 646 12.44 10.07 -10.00
C ALA A 646 12.80 10.01 -8.50
N PRO A 647 13.98 10.52 -8.10
CA PRO A 647 14.33 10.58 -6.69
C PRO A 647 13.42 11.58 -5.97
N GLY A 648 13.10 11.29 -4.71
CA GLY A 648 12.36 12.19 -3.85
C GLY A 648 13.06 13.55 -3.69
N ARG A 649 12.32 14.59 -3.32
CA ARG A 649 12.83 15.95 -3.14
C ARG A 649 13.98 15.99 -2.13
N HIS A 650 15.15 16.38 -2.61
CA HIS A 650 16.36 16.64 -1.82
C HIS A 650 17.23 17.68 -2.55
N ARG A 651 18.19 18.29 -1.85
CA ARG A 651 19.13 19.26 -2.43
C ARG A 651 20.25 18.57 -3.19
N GLU A 652 20.98 17.68 -2.52
CA GLU A 652 22.15 17.00 -3.09
C GLU A 652 22.52 15.76 -2.26
N ILE A 653 23.20 14.80 -2.89
CA ILE A 653 23.84 13.66 -2.20
C ILE A 653 25.35 13.79 -2.40
N LEU A 654 26.09 14.06 -1.32
CA LEU A 654 27.55 14.17 -1.33
C LEU A 654 28.22 12.85 -0.90
N GLY A 655 29.44 12.61 -1.39
CA GLY A 655 30.22 11.41 -1.05
C GLY A 655 29.86 10.16 -1.86
N HIS A 656 28.99 10.27 -2.87
CA HIS A 656 28.54 9.16 -3.73
C HIS A 656 29.66 8.51 -4.55
N GLU A 657 30.79 9.19 -4.74
CA GLU A 657 32.01 8.67 -5.42
C GLU A 657 32.64 7.47 -4.69
N GLN A 658 32.32 7.32 -3.40
CA GLN A 658 32.85 6.26 -2.54
C GLN A 658 32.08 4.94 -2.68
N VAL A 659 30.93 4.97 -3.36
CA VAL A 659 30.03 3.84 -3.59
C VAL A 659 30.03 3.51 -5.08
N ASP A 660 30.49 2.32 -5.46
CA ASP A 660 30.53 1.92 -6.88
C ASP A 660 29.16 1.41 -7.34
N GLU A 661 28.43 0.74 -6.44
CA GLU A 661 27.11 0.18 -6.71
C GLU A 661 26.17 0.33 -5.51
N VAL A 662 24.88 0.52 -5.76
CA VAL A 662 23.83 0.53 -4.74
C VAL A 662 22.82 -0.57 -5.02
N VAL A 663 22.48 -1.34 -3.99
CA VAL A 663 21.54 -2.47 -4.05
C VAL A 663 20.48 -2.28 -2.97
N LEU A 664 19.21 -2.32 -3.37
CA LEU A 664 18.08 -2.37 -2.44
C LEU A 664 17.58 -3.81 -2.34
N VAL A 665 17.49 -4.30 -1.10
CA VAL A 665 17.01 -5.63 -0.74
C VAL A 665 15.71 -5.46 0.05
N ASP A 666 14.62 -5.27 -0.69
CA ASP A 666 13.27 -5.06 -0.18
C ASP A 666 12.48 -6.37 -0.01
N GLN A 667 11.26 -6.27 0.52
CA GLN A 667 10.32 -7.39 0.66
C GLN A 667 9.49 -7.67 -0.60
N ALA A 668 9.70 -6.92 -1.69
CA ALA A 668 8.95 -7.13 -2.91
C ALA A 668 9.18 -8.56 -3.43
N PRO A 669 8.13 -9.27 -3.87
CA PRO A 669 8.26 -10.64 -4.35
C PRO A 669 9.24 -10.69 -5.54
N ILE A 670 10.26 -11.55 -5.44
CA ILE A 670 11.33 -11.68 -6.44
C ILE A 670 10.77 -11.99 -7.84
N GLY A 671 9.74 -12.83 -7.89
CA GLY A 671 9.09 -13.23 -9.13
C GLY A 671 7.63 -13.59 -8.87
N LYS A 672 6.77 -13.27 -9.83
CA LYS A 672 5.33 -13.60 -9.77
C LYS A 672 5.01 -14.97 -10.39
N THR A 673 6.01 -15.67 -10.90
CA THR A 673 5.83 -16.91 -11.67
C THR A 673 6.39 -18.09 -10.90
N ALA A 674 5.76 -19.26 -11.04
CA ALA A 674 6.27 -20.52 -10.49
C ALA A 674 7.56 -21.03 -11.17
N ARG A 675 8.09 -20.24 -12.12
CA ARG A 675 9.28 -20.52 -12.94
C ARG A 675 10.59 -20.08 -12.31
N SER A 676 10.53 -19.32 -11.22
CA SER A 676 11.69 -18.99 -10.41
C SER A 676 11.68 -19.85 -9.16
N ASN A 677 12.84 -20.37 -8.78
CA ASN A 677 13.07 -21.15 -7.57
C ASN A 677 14.47 -20.83 -6.99
N PRO A 678 14.78 -21.21 -5.74
CA PRO A 678 16.07 -20.91 -5.11
C PRO A 678 17.31 -21.33 -5.94
N ALA A 679 17.25 -22.52 -6.57
CA ALA A 679 18.38 -23.03 -7.35
C ALA A 679 18.62 -22.23 -8.65
N SER A 680 17.55 -21.84 -9.35
CA SER A 680 17.67 -21.00 -10.56
C SER A 680 18.08 -19.57 -10.25
N TYR A 681 17.68 -19.04 -9.09
CA TYR A 681 18.01 -17.68 -8.68
C TYR A 681 19.48 -17.48 -8.33
N THR A 682 20.10 -18.48 -7.69
CA THR A 682 21.53 -18.47 -7.30
C THR A 682 22.46 -18.99 -8.40
N GLY A 683 21.90 -19.47 -9.52
CA GLY A 683 22.66 -20.09 -10.60
C GLY A 683 23.06 -21.55 -10.36
N ALA A 684 22.79 -22.12 -9.17
CA ALA A 684 23.07 -23.53 -8.88
C ALA A 684 22.39 -24.51 -9.86
N PHE A 685 21.20 -24.14 -10.35
CA PHE A 685 20.45 -24.98 -11.27
C PHE A 685 21.13 -25.15 -12.63
N ASP A 686 21.91 -24.18 -13.09
CA ASP A 686 22.62 -24.28 -14.36
C ASP A 686 23.72 -25.35 -14.29
N ALA A 687 24.51 -25.33 -13.21
CA ALA A 687 25.51 -26.37 -12.93
C ALA A 687 24.87 -27.76 -12.77
N ILE A 688 23.71 -27.86 -12.11
CA ILE A 688 22.95 -29.12 -11.99
C ILE A 688 22.52 -29.63 -13.37
N ARG A 689 21.96 -28.77 -14.24
CA ARG A 689 21.53 -29.18 -15.59
C ARG A 689 22.70 -29.66 -16.45
N GLU A 690 23.86 -29.02 -16.34
CA GLU A 690 25.07 -29.47 -17.01
C GLU A 690 25.54 -30.84 -16.52
N LEU A 691 25.45 -31.12 -15.22
CA LEU A 691 25.78 -32.42 -14.65
C LEU A 691 24.86 -33.54 -15.20
N PHE A 692 23.55 -33.28 -15.29
CA PHE A 692 22.60 -34.23 -15.88
C PHE A 692 22.85 -34.47 -17.37
N ALA A 693 23.21 -33.43 -18.13
CA ALA A 693 23.56 -33.56 -19.55
C ALA A 693 24.84 -34.37 -19.81
N ARG A 694 25.71 -34.53 -18.80
CA ARG A 694 26.94 -35.34 -18.89
C ARG A 694 26.69 -36.83 -18.64
N GLN A 695 25.52 -37.24 -18.15
CA GLN A 695 25.23 -38.64 -17.84
C GLN A 695 25.22 -39.54 -19.08
N PRO A 696 25.62 -40.82 -18.99
CA PRO A 696 25.68 -41.73 -20.14
C PRO A 696 24.37 -41.79 -20.93
N LEU A 697 23.25 -42.01 -20.24
CA LEU A 697 21.92 -42.08 -20.86
C LEU A 697 21.50 -40.75 -21.52
N ALA A 698 21.90 -39.62 -20.94
CA ALA A 698 21.62 -38.30 -21.53
C ALA A 698 22.42 -38.10 -22.83
N ARG A 699 23.69 -38.51 -22.86
CA ARG A 699 24.53 -38.44 -24.06
C ARG A 699 24.03 -39.36 -25.17
N GLU A 700 23.65 -40.59 -24.83
CA GLU A 700 23.05 -41.55 -25.78
C GLU A 700 21.80 -40.99 -26.46
N ARG A 701 20.93 -40.31 -25.69
CA ARG A 701 19.68 -39.71 -26.19
C ARG A 701 19.85 -38.31 -26.79
N GLY A 702 21.07 -37.79 -26.87
CA GLY A 702 21.33 -36.43 -27.38
C GLY A 702 20.72 -35.31 -26.54
N TYR A 703 20.51 -35.54 -25.24
CA TYR A 703 19.96 -34.55 -24.33
C TYR A 703 21.02 -33.50 -23.96
N THR A 704 20.62 -32.23 -23.97
CA THR A 704 21.46 -31.10 -23.58
C THR A 704 21.01 -30.54 -22.25
N ALA A 705 21.78 -29.61 -21.65
CA ALA A 705 21.35 -28.88 -20.46
C ALA A 705 20.00 -28.15 -20.66
N GLY A 706 19.64 -27.81 -21.90
CA GLY A 706 18.34 -27.25 -22.26
C GLY A 706 17.18 -28.25 -22.12
N THR A 707 17.40 -29.55 -22.33
CA THR A 707 16.37 -30.60 -22.12
C THR A 707 15.94 -30.66 -20.66
N PHE A 708 16.90 -30.46 -19.74
CA PHE A 708 16.71 -30.49 -18.30
C PHE A 708 16.19 -29.17 -17.70
N SER A 709 15.91 -28.15 -18.53
CA SER A 709 15.30 -26.91 -18.08
C SER A 709 13.77 -27.00 -18.12
N PHE A 710 13.12 -26.68 -17.00
CA PHE A 710 11.66 -26.56 -16.94
C PHE A 710 11.16 -25.23 -17.54
N ASN A 711 12.04 -24.22 -17.70
CA ASN A 711 11.69 -22.90 -18.22
C ASN A 711 11.64 -22.84 -19.75
N ALA A 712 12.53 -23.58 -20.41
CA ALA A 712 12.66 -23.63 -21.85
C ALA A 712 13.21 -25.00 -22.25
N GLY A 713 12.78 -25.54 -23.39
CA GLY A 713 13.25 -26.83 -23.89
C GLY A 713 12.14 -27.86 -24.10
N ARG A 714 12.50 -28.99 -24.71
CA ARG A 714 11.57 -30.05 -25.11
C ARG A 714 11.25 -31.05 -23.98
N GLY A 715 12.04 -31.06 -22.91
CA GLY A 715 11.91 -32.03 -21.81
C GLY A 715 10.85 -31.70 -20.76
N ARG A 716 10.28 -30.49 -20.76
CA ARG A 716 9.23 -30.10 -19.82
C ARG A 716 7.87 -30.74 -20.15
N CYS A 717 7.04 -30.94 -19.14
CA CYS A 717 5.66 -31.39 -19.30
C CYS A 717 4.86 -30.41 -20.20
N PRO A 718 4.20 -30.91 -21.26
CA PRO A 718 3.47 -30.05 -22.20
C PRO A 718 2.20 -29.44 -21.60
N ALA A 719 1.44 -30.15 -20.76
CA ALA A 719 0.20 -29.62 -20.18
C ALA A 719 0.42 -28.38 -19.32
N CYS A 720 1.32 -28.46 -18.34
CA CYS A 720 1.62 -27.31 -17.46
C CYS A 720 2.71 -26.37 -18.01
N GLY A 721 3.29 -26.68 -19.18
CA GLY A 721 4.40 -25.94 -19.76
C GLY A 721 5.63 -25.84 -18.84
N GLY A 722 5.86 -26.84 -17.98
CA GLY A 722 6.95 -26.90 -17.00
C GLY A 722 6.66 -26.23 -15.64
N ASN A 723 5.47 -25.69 -15.40
CA ASN A 723 5.14 -25.06 -14.12
C ASN A 723 4.88 -26.07 -12.98
N GLY A 724 4.43 -27.29 -13.30
CA GLY A 724 4.01 -28.31 -12.34
C GLY A 724 2.60 -28.12 -11.76
N PHE A 725 2.04 -26.92 -11.91
CA PHE A 725 0.71 -26.55 -11.41
C PHE A 725 -0.10 -25.81 -12.48
N GLU A 726 -1.42 -25.88 -12.35
CA GLU A 726 -2.40 -25.16 -13.15
C GLU A 726 -3.14 -24.16 -12.25
N ARG A 727 -3.24 -22.91 -12.69
CA ARG A 727 -3.95 -21.85 -11.97
C ARG A 727 -5.41 -21.87 -12.39
N VAL A 728 -6.31 -22.12 -11.44
CA VAL A 728 -7.76 -22.01 -11.63
C VAL A 728 -8.22 -20.66 -11.07
N GLU A 729 -8.76 -19.84 -11.95
CA GLU A 729 -9.29 -18.52 -11.58
C GLU A 729 -10.66 -18.68 -10.93
N MET A 730 -10.79 -18.15 -9.71
CA MET A 730 -12.01 -18.22 -8.91
C MET A 730 -12.71 -16.86 -8.93
N GLN A 731 -14.05 -16.82 -8.96
CA GLN A 731 -14.79 -15.55 -9.04
C GLN A 731 -14.89 -14.80 -7.70
N PHE A 732 -15.02 -15.53 -6.59
CA PHE A 732 -15.27 -14.95 -5.25
C PHE A 732 -14.20 -15.31 -4.21
N LEU A 733 -13.30 -16.23 -4.56
CA LEU A 733 -12.22 -16.71 -3.71
C LEU A 733 -10.88 -16.39 -4.38
N SER A 734 -9.79 -16.47 -3.62
CA SER A 734 -8.45 -16.39 -4.20
C SER A 734 -8.22 -17.54 -5.18
N ASP A 735 -7.48 -17.26 -6.27
CA ASP A 735 -7.08 -18.26 -7.26
C ASP A 735 -6.45 -19.48 -6.59
N VAL A 736 -6.81 -20.67 -7.07
CA VAL A 736 -6.28 -21.92 -6.53
C VAL A 736 -5.28 -22.52 -7.52
N TYR A 737 -4.14 -22.98 -7.02
CA TYR A 737 -3.13 -23.69 -7.79
C TYR A 737 -3.30 -25.19 -7.59
N LEU A 738 -3.71 -25.90 -8.64
CA LEU A 738 -3.88 -27.35 -8.61
C LEU A 738 -2.65 -28.03 -9.20
N ARG A 739 -2.25 -29.18 -8.65
CA ARG A 739 -1.18 -30.00 -9.24
C ARG A 739 -1.57 -30.42 -10.66
N CYS A 740 -0.63 -30.32 -11.59
CA CYS A 740 -0.87 -30.75 -12.97
C CYS A 740 -1.18 -32.25 -13.00
N ALA A 741 -2.30 -32.62 -13.62
CA ALA A 741 -2.75 -34.01 -13.67
C ALA A 741 -1.80 -34.93 -14.47
N GLU A 742 -1.06 -34.38 -15.45
CA GLU A 742 -0.18 -35.17 -16.33
C GLU A 742 1.17 -35.51 -15.67
N CYS A 743 1.82 -34.52 -15.04
CA CYS A 743 3.14 -34.73 -14.42
C CYS A 743 3.10 -34.85 -12.90
N ASN A 744 1.93 -34.70 -12.28
CA ASN A 744 1.75 -34.68 -10.82
C ASN A 744 2.75 -33.76 -10.10
N GLY A 745 2.99 -32.57 -10.67
CA GLY A 745 3.94 -31.59 -10.12
C GLY A 745 5.42 -31.81 -10.47
N ARG A 746 5.78 -32.92 -11.14
CA ARG A 746 7.18 -33.26 -11.49
C ARG A 746 7.81 -32.34 -12.54
N ARG A 747 7.01 -31.53 -13.26
CA ARG A 747 7.42 -30.52 -14.27
C ARG A 747 8.04 -31.05 -15.57
N TYR A 748 8.45 -32.31 -15.62
CA TYR A 748 9.13 -32.93 -16.77
C TYR A 748 8.30 -34.03 -17.42
N ARG A 749 8.68 -34.39 -18.64
CA ARG A 749 8.18 -35.61 -19.30
C ARG A 749 8.80 -36.85 -18.67
N PRO A 750 8.11 -38.01 -18.68
CA PRO A 750 8.61 -39.25 -18.07
C PRO A 750 10.01 -39.66 -18.57
N GLU A 751 10.30 -39.51 -19.86
CA GLU A 751 11.54 -39.99 -20.48
C GLU A 751 12.78 -39.19 -20.02
N VAL A 752 12.56 -37.95 -19.57
CA VAL A 752 13.63 -37.09 -19.00
C VAL A 752 13.96 -37.51 -17.57
N LEU A 753 12.97 -38.01 -16.83
CA LEU A 753 13.12 -38.44 -15.44
C LEU A 753 13.90 -39.77 -15.31
N GLU A 754 14.04 -40.52 -16.40
CA GLU A 754 14.85 -41.75 -16.45
C GLU A 754 16.35 -41.47 -16.31
N VAL A 755 16.82 -40.27 -16.69
CA VAL A 755 18.21 -39.86 -16.45
C VAL A 755 18.39 -39.54 -14.98
N THR A 756 19.27 -40.26 -14.31
CA THR A 756 19.53 -40.10 -12.87
C THR A 756 20.98 -39.74 -12.57
N VAL A 757 21.17 -38.99 -11.49
CA VAL A 757 22.47 -38.72 -10.87
C VAL A 757 22.39 -39.24 -9.43
N GLN A 758 23.30 -40.14 -9.05
CA GLN A 758 23.26 -40.82 -7.74
C GLN A 758 21.87 -41.43 -7.42
N GLY A 759 21.24 -42.04 -8.42
CA GLY A 759 19.91 -42.68 -8.29
C GLY A 759 18.72 -41.72 -8.20
N ARG A 760 18.92 -40.41 -8.39
CA ARG A 760 17.86 -39.39 -8.34
C ARG A 760 17.63 -38.75 -9.70
N SER A 761 16.38 -38.61 -10.12
CA SER A 761 16.02 -37.83 -11.31
C SER A 761 16.19 -36.33 -11.03
N ILE A 762 16.15 -35.50 -12.07
CA ILE A 762 16.22 -34.04 -11.89
C ILE A 762 15.05 -33.50 -11.05
N ALA A 763 13.87 -34.12 -11.15
CA ALA A 763 12.74 -33.74 -10.31
C ALA A 763 12.99 -34.10 -8.84
N ASP A 764 13.59 -35.26 -8.56
CA ASP A 764 13.94 -35.65 -7.18
C ASP A 764 15.00 -34.72 -6.59
N VAL A 765 15.98 -34.28 -7.39
CA VAL A 765 16.99 -33.29 -6.96
C VAL A 765 16.34 -31.96 -6.61
N LEU A 766 15.33 -31.53 -7.37
CA LEU A 766 14.59 -30.29 -7.08
C LEU A 766 13.74 -30.38 -5.81
N GLU A 767 13.39 -31.58 -5.34
CA GLU A 767 12.68 -31.79 -4.07
C GLU A 767 13.61 -31.80 -2.85
N LEU A 768 14.93 -31.94 -3.05
CA LEU A 768 15.90 -31.86 -1.96
C LEU A 768 15.91 -30.46 -1.32
N THR A 769 16.11 -30.42 -0.01
CA THR A 769 16.45 -29.19 0.70
C THR A 769 17.85 -28.71 0.30
N VAL A 770 18.12 -27.42 0.46
CA VAL A 770 19.46 -26.84 0.22
C VAL A 770 20.54 -27.59 1.01
N ALA A 771 20.28 -27.93 2.28
CA ALA A 771 21.22 -28.64 3.13
C ALA A 771 21.47 -30.09 2.67
N GLU A 772 20.45 -30.79 2.17
CA GLU A 772 20.60 -32.12 1.57
C GLU A 772 21.36 -32.06 0.25
N ALA A 773 21.01 -31.11 -0.62
CA ALA A 773 21.68 -30.94 -1.89
C ALA A 773 23.16 -30.58 -1.71
N ALA A 774 23.49 -29.70 -0.76
CA ALA A 774 24.88 -29.36 -0.45
C ALA A 774 25.68 -30.59 0.02
N ARG A 775 25.07 -31.49 0.80
CA ARG A 775 25.69 -32.77 1.18
C ARG A 775 25.81 -33.74 -0.01
N CYS A 776 24.77 -33.84 -0.83
CA CYS A 776 24.71 -34.74 -1.98
C CYS A 776 25.74 -34.39 -3.08
N PHE A 777 25.96 -33.09 -3.28
CA PHE A 777 26.87 -32.53 -4.28
C PHE A 777 28.16 -31.97 -3.67
N ALA A 778 28.59 -32.50 -2.51
CA ALA A 778 29.80 -32.04 -1.82
C ALA A 778 31.08 -32.12 -2.68
N ALA A 779 31.10 -33.00 -3.68
CA ALA A 779 32.22 -33.17 -4.62
C ALA A 779 32.15 -32.27 -5.87
N GLU A 780 31.12 -31.43 -6.02
CA GLU A 780 30.87 -30.61 -7.21
C GLU A 780 30.99 -29.11 -6.89
N PRO A 781 32.18 -28.50 -7.05
CA PRO A 781 32.44 -27.12 -6.61
C PRO A 781 31.53 -26.07 -7.26
N GLY A 782 31.18 -26.28 -8.54
CA GLY A 782 30.30 -25.36 -9.27
C GLY A 782 28.87 -25.33 -8.73
N ILE A 783 28.37 -26.46 -8.21
CA ILE A 783 27.05 -26.55 -7.58
C ILE A 783 27.12 -25.94 -6.17
N LEU A 784 28.15 -26.27 -5.40
CA LEU A 784 28.33 -25.73 -4.04
C LEU A 784 28.46 -24.21 -4.01
N ALA A 785 29.13 -23.61 -4.99
CA ALA A 785 29.25 -22.15 -5.10
C ALA A 785 27.87 -21.44 -5.14
N GLY A 786 26.85 -22.08 -5.72
CA GLY A 786 25.48 -21.57 -5.73
C GLY A 786 24.64 -21.97 -4.51
N LEU A 787 24.87 -23.16 -3.94
CA LEU A 787 24.08 -23.68 -2.80
C LEU A 787 24.52 -23.14 -1.44
N GLN A 788 25.82 -22.92 -1.24
CA GLN A 788 26.36 -22.54 0.06
C GLN A 788 25.86 -21.17 0.54
N PRO A 789 25.76 -20.12 -0.31
CA PRO A 789 25.15 -18.86 0.08
C PRO A 789 23.72 -19.00 0.62
N LEU A 790 22.92 -19.94 0.09
CA LEU A 790 21.56 -20.20 0.60
C LEU A 790 21.57 -20.76 2.02
N ALA A 791 22.47 -21.71 2.29
CA ALA A 791 22.60 -22.28 3.63
C ALA A 791 23.08 -21.25 4.65
N GLU A 792 24.03 -20.39 4.25
CA GLU A 792 24.64 -19.35 5.10
C GLU A 792 23.65 -18.27 5.53
N VAL A 793 22.66 -17.95 4.70
CA VAL A 793 21.57 -17.02 5.07
C VAL A 793 20.43 -17.71 5.83
N GLY A 794 20.59 -18.98 6.21
CA GLY A 794 19.59 -19.73 6.97
C GLY A 794 18.49 -20.41 6.13
N LEU A 795 18.61 -20.45 4.80
CA LEU A 795 17.64 -21.12 3.90
C LEU A 795 17.95 -22.60 3.66
N GLY A 796 18.73 -23.24 4.55
CA GLY A 796 19.13 -24.64 4.43
C GLY A 796 17.95 -25.62 4.33
N TYR A 797 16.79 -25.26 4.88
CA TYR A 797 15.58 -26.09 4.90
C TYR A 797 14.68 -25.93 3.66
N VAL A 798 14.91 -24.90 2.83
CA VAL A 798 14.09 -24.63 1.65
C VAL A 798 14.42 -25.63 0.55
N ARG A 799 13.41 -26.09 -0.20
CA ARG A 799 13.63 -27.01 -1.33
C ARG A 799 14.17 -26.27 -2.55
N LEU A 800 15.09 -26.89 -3.29
CA LEU A 800 15.73 -26.27 -4.47
C LEU A 800 14.72 -25.82 -5.53
N GLY A 801 13.67 -26.63 -5.73
CA GLY A 801 12.62 -26.43 -6.72
C GLY A 801 11.41 -25.63 -6.23
N GLN A 802 11.38 -25.22 -4.95
CA GLN A 802 10.24 -24.53 -4.37
C GLN A 802 9.93 -23.25 -5.17
N PRO A 803 8.68 -23.06 -5.64
CA PRO A 803 8.32 -21.84 -6.36
C PRO A 803 8.56 -20.60 -5.51
N VAL A 804 9.26 -19.61 -6.06
CA VAL A 804 9.51 -18.33 -5.39
C VAL A 804 8.25 -17.63 -4.85
N PRO A 805 7.09 -17.63 -5.53
CA PRO A 805 5.86 -17.04 -4.97
C PRO A 805 5.35 -17.69 -3.69
N THR A 806 5.78 -18.91 -3.37
CA THR A 806 5.41 -19.64 -2.15
C THR A 806 6.38 -19.38 -0.99
N LEU A 807 7.47 -18.64 -1.23
CA LEU A 807 8.38 -18.22 -0.18
C LEU A 807 7.75 -17.06 0.60
N SER A 808 7.94 -17.08 1.92
CA SER A 808 7.63 -15.93 2.77
C SER A 808 8.44 -14.69 2.38
N GLY A 809 8.00 -13.50 2.82
CA GLY A 809 8.74 -12.25 2.58
C GLY A 809 10.19 -12.31 3.07
N GLY A 810 10.40 -12.82 4.29
CA GLY A 810 11.74 -13.00 4.86
C GLY A 810 12.59 -14.06 4.14
N GLU A 811 12.00 -15.14 3.61
CA GLU A 811 12.72 -16.11 2.77
C GLU A 811 13.13 -15.52 1.42
N ALA A 812 12.23 -14.76 0.79
CA ALA A 812 12.55 -14.05 -0.45
C ALA A 812 13.67 -13.03 -0.24
N GLN A 813 13.66 -12.29 0.86
CA GLN A 813 14.73 -11.33 1.16
C GLN A 813 16.08 -12.01 1.37
N ARG A 814 16.11 -13.11 2.13
CA ARG A 814 17.31 -13.94 2.32
C ARG A 814 17.79 -14.57 1.01
N LEU A 815 16.88 -14.94 0.11
CA LEU A 815 17.23 -15.45 -1.22
C LEU A 815 17.92 -14.37 -2.09
N LYS A 816 17.43 -13.12 -2.04
CA LYS A 816 18.12 -11.96 -2.68
C LYS A 816 19.53 -11.78 -2.10
N LEU A 817 19.65 -11.82 -0.78
CA LEU A 817 20.95 -11.72 -0.08
C LEU A 817 21.91 -12.84 -0.52
N ALA A 818 21.43 -14.08 -0.59
CA ALA A 818 22.22 -15.22 -1.06
C ALA A 818 22.70 -15.05 -2.51
N GLY A 819 21.85 -14.51 -3.40
CA GLY A 819 22.24 -14.19 -4.78
C GLY A 819 23.39 -13.17 -4.85
N HIS A 820 23.39 -12.15 -3.98
CA HIS A 820 24.47 -11.17 -3.91
C HIS A 820 25.75 -11.74 -3.27
N LEU A 821 25.63 -12.58 -2.25
CA LEU A 821 26.78 -13.29 -1.67
C LEU A 821 27.44 -14.23 -2.68
N ALA A 822 26.65 -14.95 -3.48
CA ALA A 822 27.13 -15.80 -4.57
C ALA A 822 27.91 -14.98 -5.62
N ALA A 823 27.38 -13.83 -6.04
CA ALA A 823 28.04 -12.95 -6.99
C ALA A 823 29.33 -12.31 -6.44
N ALA A 824 29.33 -11.93 -5.15
CA ALA A 824 30.50 -11.37 -4.48
C ALA A 824 31.65 -12.39 -4.33
N GLY A 825 31.34 -13.67 -4.11
CA GLY A 825 32.31 -14.75 -4.06
C GLY A 825 32.98 -15.06 -5.41
N ALA A 826 32.29 -14.77 -6.52
CA ALA A 826 32.77 -15.01 -7.89
C ALA A 826 33.56 -13.84 -8.51
N ALA A 827 33.62 -12.67 -7.84
CA ALA A 827 34.26 -11.48 -8.40
C ALA A 827 35.80 -11.59 -8.44
N GLY A 828 36.38 -11.34 -9.61
CA GLY A 828 37.84 -11.28 -9.84
C GLY A 828 38.55 -10.10 -9.13
N PRO A 829 39.78 -9.73 -9.53
CA PRO A 829 40.70 -8.89 -8.75
C PRO A 829 40.26 -7.44 -8.45
N ARG A 830 39.08 -6.99 -8.92
CA ARG A 830 38.52 -5.67 -8.62
C ARG A 830 37.25 -5.82 -7.77
N ARG A 831 37.37 -5.67 -6.45
CA ARG A 831 36.23 -5.68 -5.53
C ARG A 831 35.46 -4.35 -5.62
N LEU A 832 34.21 -4.41 -6.06
CA LEU A 832 33.30 -3.26 -6.09
C LEU A 832 32.87 -2.88 -4.66
N ARG A 833 32.85 -1.57 -4.35
CA ARG A 833 32.34 -1.05 -3.08
C ARG A 833 30.84 -0.84 -3.16
N THR A 834 30.09 -1.87 -2.80
CA THR A 834 28.62 -1.83 -2.82
C THR A 834 28.02 -1.28 -1.52
N LEU A 835 27.00 -0.43 -1.63
CA LEU A 835 26.10 -0.02 -0.56
C LEU A 835 24.83 -0.88 -0.61
N PHE A 836 24.63 -1.71 0.40
CA PHE A 836 23.41 -2.51 0.55
C PHE A 836 22.42 -1.78 1.46
N LEU A 837 21.18 -1.64 0.98
CA LEU A 837 20.06 -1.06 1.70
C LEU A 837 19.05 -2.19 1.94
N PHE A 838 18.73 -2.48 3.20
CA PHE A 838 17.74 -3.48 3.57
C PHE A 838 16.52 -2.81 4.20
N ASP A 839 15.34 -3.22 3.77
CA ASP A 839 14.08 -2.82 4.36
C ASP A 839 13.54 -3.94 5.26
N GLU A 840 13.49 -3.69 6.57
CA GLU A 840 13.00 -4.59 7.64
C GLU A 840 13.40 -6.08 7.47
N PRO A 841 14.71 -6.40 7.41
CA PRO A 841 15.20 -7.75 7.12
C PRO A 841 14.89 -8.80 8.19
N THR A 842 14.44 -8.40 9.39
CA THR A 842 14.03 -9.33 10.45
C THR A 842 12.57 -9.75 10.40
N THR A 843 11.80 -9.23 9.44
CA THR A 843 10.41 -9.64 9.23
C THR A 843 10.31 -11.15 9.01
N GLY A 844 9.44 -11.86 9.75
CA GLY A 844 9.33 -13.31 9.61
C GLY A 844 10.36 -14.12 10.39
N LEU A 845 11.30 -13.48 11.10
CA LEU A 845 12.46 -14.18 11.68
C LEU A 845 12.32 -14.38 13.17
N HIS A 846 12.56 -15.62 13.60
CA HIS A 846 12.78 -15.94 15.00
C HIS A 846 14.14 -15.41 15.47
N PHE A 847 14.31 -15.21 16.78
CA PHE A 847 15.54 -14.66 17.39
C PHE A 847 16.85 -15.30 16.88
N ASP A 848 16.86 -16.62 16.73
CA ASP A 848 18.03 -17.36 16.23
C ASP A 848 18.30 -17.15 14.74
N ASP A 849 17.26 -16.93 13.94
CA ASP A 849 17.39 -16.58 12.53
C ASP A 849 17.92 -15.15 12.38
N ILE A 850 17.57 -14.23 13.29
CA ILE A 850 18.13 -12.87 13.36
C ILE A 850 19.64 -12.93 13.61
N ALA A 851 20.11 -13.81 14.49
CA ALA A 851 21.54 -14.01 14.72
C ALA A 851 22.28 -14.44 13.43
N THR A 852 21.68 -15.37 12.67
CA THR A 852 22.21 -15.84 11.38
C THR A 852 22.25 -14.72 10.35
N LEU A 853 21.18 -13.92 10.27
CA LEU A 853 21.11 -12.75 9.39
C LEU A 853 22.19 -11.72 9.75
N LEU A 854 22.35 -11.38 11.03
CA LEU A 854 23.36 -10.42 11.48
C LEU A 854 24.78 -10.87 11.10
N GLU A 855 25.10 -12.15 11.21
CA GLU A 855 26.39 -12.69 10.77
C GLU A 855 26.57 -12.55 9.25
N ALA A 856 25.52 -12.80 8.46
CA ALA A 856 25.56 -12.58 7.01
C ALA A 856 25.78 -11.10 6.65
N LEU A 857 25.15 -10.16 7.35
CA LEU A 857 25.38 -8.72 7.19
C LEU A 857 26.82 -8.33 7.56
N ARG A 858 27.36 -8.88 8.66
CA ARG A 858 28.75 -8.66 9.10
C ARG A 858 29.76 -9.22 8.09
N ARG A 859 29.43 -10.30 7.36
CA ARG A 859 30.27 -10.80 6.24
C ARG A 859 30.35 -9.82 5.08
N LEU A 860 29.25 -9.16 4.72
CA LEU A 860 29.29 -8.09 3.70
C LEU A 860 30.21 -6.94 4.13
N LEU A 861 30.16 -6.55 5.40
CA LEU A 861 31.06 -5.52 5.95
C LEU A 861 32.53 -5.95 5.90
N ARG A 862 32.85 -7.20 6.28
CA ARG A 862 34.22 -7.76 6.17
C ARG A 862 34.72 -7.82 4.72
N ALA A 863 33.82 -7.97 3.75
CA ALA A 863 34.16 -7.89 2.33
C ALA A 863 34.45 -6.45 1.84
N GLY A 864 34.22 -5.43 2.68
CA GLY A 864 34.48 -4.02 2.37
C GLY A 864 33.25 -3.23 1.90
N HIS A 865 32.06 -3.82 2.00
CA HIS A 865 30.80 -3.17 1.65
C HIS A 865 30.27 -2.28 2.79
N SER A 866 29.23 -1.50 2.50
CA SER A 866 28.48 -0.72 3.50
C SER A 866 27.06 -1.24 3.60
N VAL A 867 26.49 -1.28 4.81
CA VAL A 867 25.16 -1.85 5.05
C VAL A 867 24.30 -0.84 5.80
N VAL A 868 23.15 -0.50 5.23
CA VAL A 868 22.12 0.29 5.89
C VAL A 868 20.87 -0.57 6.03
N VAL A 869 20.30 -0.65 7.23
CA VAL A 869 19.09 -1.42 7.51
C VAL A 869 18.02 -0.50 8.08
N ILE A 870 16.80 -0.57 7.57
CA ILE A 870 15.62 -0.02 8.23
C ILE A 870 15.12 -1.08 9.21
N GLU A 871 15.08 -0.76 10.51
CA GLU A 871 14.69 -1.76 11.50
C GLU A 871 13.96 -1.20 12.73
N HIS A 872 13.15 -2.09 13.29
CA HIS A 872 12.42 -1.94 14.54
C HIS A 872 12.84 -2.99 15.58
N ASN A 873 13.48 -4.07 15.15
CA ASN A 873 13.93 -5.14 16.03
C ASN A 873 15.11 -4.68 16.92
N LEU A 874 14.92 -4.77 18.24
CA LEU A 874 15.90 -4.28 19.20
C LEU A 874 17.25 -5.01 19.14
N ASP A 875 17.29 -6.28 18.71
CA ASP A 875 18.56 -7.01 18.60
C ASP A 875 19.41 -6.50 17.42
N VAL A 876 18.78 -6.17 16.30
CA VAL A 876 19.50 -5.55 15.17
C VAL A 876 19.93 -4.13 15.49
N ILE A 877 19.04 -3.35 16.13
CA ILE A 877 19.34 -1.98 16.55
C ILE A 877 20.53 -1.96 17.52
N ARG A 878 20.58 -2.88 18.49
CA ARG A 878 21.74 -3.04 19.39
C ARG A 878 23.01 -3.48 18.69
N ALA A 879 22.89 -4.35 17.69
CA ALA A 879 24.03 -4.85 16.93
C ALA A 879 24.57 -3.82 15.92
N ALA A 880 23.89 -2.69 15.70
CA ALA A 880 24.31 -1.65 14.77
C ALA A 880 25.53 -0.87 15.28
N ASP A 881 26.37 -0.41 14.36
CA ASP A 881 27.53 0.43 14.69
C ASP A 881 27.13 1.93 14.75
N TRP A 882 26.01 2.28 14.12
CA TRP A 882 25.46 3.63 14.08
C TRP A 882 23.95 3.57 13.89
N ILE A 883 23.23 4.45 14.58
CA ILE A 883 21.78 4.57 14.50
C ILE A 883 21.43 5.98 14.00
N ILE A 884 20.41 6.07 13.15
CA ILE A 884 19.75 7.31 12.76
C ILE A 884 18.27 7.16 13.16
N ASP A 885 17.85 7.84 14.22
CA ASP A 885 16.48 7.75 14.75
C ASP A 885 15.61 8.89 14.18
N LEU A 886 14.55 8.52 13.46
CA LEU A 886 13.60 9.45 12.85
C LEU A 886 12.30 9.55 13.66
N GLY A 887 11.78 10.76 13.81
CA GLY A 887 10.56 11.00 14.58
C GLY A 887 10.33 12.48 14.85
N PRO A 888 9.83 12.86 16.06
CA PRO A 888 9.53 11.98 17.21
C PRO A 888 8.27 11.12 17.02
N GLU A 889 7.35 11.53 16.14
CA GLU A 889 6.12 10.79 15.85
C GLU A 889 6.04 10.37 14.37
N GLY A 890 4.93 9.73 13.98
CA GLY A 890 4.62 9.41 12.58
C GLY A 890 3.92 10.57 11.86
N GLY A 891 3.89 10.52 10.52
CA GLY A 891 3.13 11.47 9.71
C GLY A 891 3.62 12.91 9.87
N ALA A 892 2.69 13.85 10.06
CA ALA A 892 3.00 15.28 10.20
C ALA A 892 3.83 15.61 11.45
N GLY A 893 3.79 14.76 12.49
CA GLY A 893 4.62 14.91 13.69
C GLY A 893 6.03 14.32 13.55
N GLY A 894 6.35 13.73 12.39
CA GLY A 894 7.63 13.06 12.11
C GLY A 894 8.54 13.83 11.15
N GLY A 895 9.45 13.10 10.52
CA GLY A 895 10.33 13.62 9.46
C GLY A 895 11.50 14.46 9.95
N ARG A 896 11.84 14.38 11.24
CA ARG A 896 13.05 14.98 11.83
C ARG A 896 14.00 13.89 12.30
N ILE A 897 15.29 14.21 12.38
CA ILE A 897 16.27 13.40 13.11
C ILE A 897 16.10 13.72 14.59
N VAL A 898 15.72 12.72 15.38
CA VAL A 898 15.57 12.85 16.85
C VAL A 898 16.95 12.79 17.50
N CYS A 899 17.74 11.79 17.13
CA CYS A 899 19.15 11.66 17.48
C CYS A 899 19.86 10.71 16.49
N GLU A 900 21.18 10.82 16.42
CA GLU A 900 22.04 9.93 15.65
C GLU A 900 23.30 9.61 16.45
N GLY A 901 23.85 8.40 16.30
CA GLY A 901 25.05 7.98 17.01
C GLY A 901 25.11 6.48 17.27
N PRO A 902 26.12 6.00 18.01
CA PRO A 902 26.17 4.62 18.48
C PRO A 902 24.94 4.25 19.34
N PRO A 903 24.58 2.96 19.45
CA PRO A 903 23.42 2.52 20.23
C PRO A 903 23.39 3.05 21.68
N GLU A 904 24.54 3.16 22.33
CA GLU A 904 24.65 3.63 23.71
C GLU A 904 24.26 5.10 23.85
N LEU A 905 24.55 5.92 22.83
CA LEU A 905 24.22 7.34 22.81
C LEU A 905 22.73 7.55 22.53
N VAL A 906 22.16 6.79 21.57
CA VAL A 906 20.72 6.83 21.31
C VAL A 906 19.92 6.35 22.52
N ALA A 907 20.41 5.32 23.22
CA ALA A 907 19.83 4.84 24.46
C ALA A 907 19.85 5.89 25.60
N GLN A 908 20.64 6.96 25.52
CA GLN A 908 20.63 8.05 26.50
C GLN A 908 19.71 9.21 26.10
N CYS A 909 19.23 9.24 24.86
CA CYS A 909 18.33 10.30 24.38
C CYS A 909 16.92 10.13 25.02
N PRO A 910 16.41 11.12 25.76
CA PRO A 910 15.09 11.04 26.38
C PRO A 910 13.95 11.26 25.37
N ALA A 911 14.20 12.01 24.29
CA ALA A 911 13.23 12.27 23.24
C ALA A 911 13.04 11.10 22.26
N SER A 912 13.95 10.12 22.27
CA SER A 912 13.93 8.95 21.38
C SER A 912 13.09 7.84 21.99
N HIS A 913 11.99 7.47 21.31
CA HIS A 913 11.21 6.26 21.64
C HIS A 913 12.08 5.00 21.47
N THR A 914 12.96 4.99 20.48
CA THR A 914 13.92 3.89 20.26
C THR A 914 14.90 3.80 21.42
N GLY A 915 15.44 4.93 21.88
CA GLY A 915 16.30 5.01 23.05
C GLY A 915 15.62 4.52 24.34
N ALA A 916 14.34 4.84 24.52
CA ALA A 916 13.55 4.32 25.64
C ALA A 916 13.39 2.79 25.60
N ALA A 917 13.12 2.22 24.42
CA ALA A 917 13.00 0.77 24.25
C ALA A 917 14.34 0.04 24.48
N LEU A 918 15.46 0.63 24.02
CA LEU A 918 16.81 0.11 24.26
C LEU A 918 17.15 0.04 25.76
N ARG A 919 16.72 1.04 26.56
CA ARG A 919 16.91 1.05 28.03
C ARG A 919 16.06 0.01 28.75
N GLY A 920 14.81 -0.17 28.32
CA GLY A 920 13.83 -1.01 29.03
C GLY A 920 14.06 -2.52 28.90
N THR A 921 14.93 -2.96 27.98
CA THR A 921 15.18 -4.37 27.73
C THR A 921 16.64 -4.70 28.09
N PRO A 922 16.89 -5.54 29.11
CA PRO A 922 18.25 -5.80 29.60
C PRO A 922 19.13 -6.47 28.54
N ALA A 923 20.41 -6.08 28.50
CA ALA A 923 21.43 -6.82 27.77
C ALA A 923 21.57 -8.23 28.37
N ALA A 924 21.96 -9.23 27.56
CA ALA A 924 22.11 -10.61 28.03
C ALA A 924 22.92 -10.68 29.34
N GLY A 925 22.33 -11.28 30.38
CA GLY A 925 22.92 -11.39 31.72
C GLY A 925 22.56 -10.27 32.72
N GLY A 926 21.85 -9.22 32.31
CA GLY A 926 21.33 -8.19 33.22
C GLY A 926 19.98 -8.60 33.82
N ARG A 927 19.85 -8.66 35.15
CA ARG A 927 18.52 -8.73 35.79
C ARG A 927 17.71 -7.47 35.42
N PRO A 928 16.41 -7.59 35.11
CA PRO A 928 15.56 -6.41 35.00
C PRO A 928 15.58 -5.66 36.34
N ALA A 929 15.75 -4.34 36.29
CA ALA A 929 15.59 -3.49 37.47
C ALA A 929 14.12 -3.59 37.95
N PRO A 930 13.88 -3.63 39.28
CA PRO A 930 12.55 -3.84 39.85
C PRO A 930 11.55 -2.74 39.51
#